data_AF-A0A955H711-F1
#
_entry.id   AF-A0A955H711-F1
#
_cell.length_a   1.000
_cell.length_b   1.000
_cell.length_c   1.000
_cell.angle_alpha   90.00
_cell.angle_beta   90.00
_cell.angle_gamma   90.00
#
_symmetry.space_group_name_H-M   'P 1'
#
loop_
_entity.id
_entity.type
_entity.pdbx_description
1 polymer ?
#
loop_
_entity_poly.entity_id
_entity_poly.type
_entity_poly.pdbx_seq_one_letter_code
_entity_poly.pdbx_strand_id
1 'polypeptide(L)'
;MNPESIKRIYHGDKLVYEAVPAITSLTPDPKTYTAGTIHTASTSNDILNALIAAGPGDIIECNPGKYAKISRTTTLNKSNVTIRPKDKNNPPVWQGSGFVFNNVSGVTLDGLHFKSTAKDAEGYPTGTGVRLENYKNITVRNCWFDGYMVQLDVQRGTNIIIEWSSFTGCGMDSIRVFRTNTNVTIRHVEIKNARVNDARAHESNRHPDCIQFACDGNADPSSNVVIEDNVIYGRNDGDGYRQMLFMGNGRVRADAPIAQAGYRRFVVRRNYMEGAHVHGIALEGQIDVLVQGNLLRKFANFSAGHKPTITCIGNQNSGTIDNNVTPDKIGWGRSLDGFKLTRNIISDTAVPVGWVMPKAGPYNGTSPAPNFPGGGSGSSNIPDFAVDDRIELLRASNIRSSATISATTLIGINPKGFRGTLVEGPQSGVQNSQWFKVDFDRGKNNGWVASDNFNKLAANAPIQTTPSYFKVGDKIQLFRSANVRSNTIIEASSLKGVNKKDATGTIKAGPKSGTNNSIWYDIDFDGDSLDGWVVSDNYVIAGVGAGPLPVPVGNHPNTVINAKELAVVRERVLKRQGPQWTAYQALSKDANAGLSFNKTPPKLIVTYPADQTSIARDIFREHSKYAYACALNYQLTGDNRYATKARDIMQKWADIDVYSSSSSAGLHMGSYLVGFMYAYDLLVGYNGWSSANRAKFKSWWYNRILPHCRDVIEGGDPKYVVNNKMVGNDTSKWDPSNWLEAVISCSLATGCAFDDNALRTEMVNRVKKYFINNWRYSYKNYGPGGKKVAVVNGDIDRIKNDSKVIQGIMYTGYGTSSMVQMMEMCRYAGVNVWTYKTPDGINLQQVIEQWWRWNWKNEEFNHYKSQQASGYDLFRKRVNHDNIFELANNHYNMSAEFKTYLKARRPIVNDSPRDEYATLTKGDMPPQ
;
A
#
# COMPACT_ATOMS: atom_id res chain seq x y z
N MET A 1 -16.13 21.81 -14.32
CA MET A 1 -14.83 21.51 -13.68
C MET A 1 -13.79 22.45 -14.29
N ASN A 2 -13.00 23.12 -13.46
CA ASN A 2 -11.99 24.08 -13.90
C ASN A 2 -10.76 23.32 -14.49
N PRO A 3 -10.31 23.58 -15.74
CA PRO A 3 -9.22 22.83 -16.40
C PRO A 3 -7.81 23.02 -15.82
N GLU A 4 -7.64 23.76 -14.72
CA GLU A 4 -6.33 24.24 -14.23
C GLU A 4 -5.72 23.52 -13.01
N SER A 5 -6.30 22.45 -12.46
CA SER A 5 -5.73 21.80 -11.26
C SER A 5 -4.93 20.53 -11.56
N ILE A 6 -3.75 20.70 -12.17
CA ILE A 6 -2.59 19.84 -11.88
C ILE A 6 -1.51 20.80 -11.37
N LYS A 7 -1.38 20.93 -10.04
CA LYS A 7 -0.30 21.76 -9.49
C LYS A 7 1.02 21.04 -9.71
N ARG A 8 1.96 21.70 -10.39
CA ARG A 8 3.38 21.31 -10.37
C ARG A 8 3.87 21.49 -8.93
N ILE A 9 4.11 20.40 -8.20
CA ILE A 9 4.73 20.48 -6.87
C ILE A 9 6.20 20.12 -7.04
N TYR A 10 7.07 21.10 -6.80
CA TYR A 10 8.50 20.89 -6.72
C TYR A 10 8.86 20.52 -5.28
N HIS A 11 9.45 19.34 -5.07
CA HIS A 11 10.12 18.98 -3.83
C HIS A 11 11.64 19.12 -4.07
N GLY A 12 12.17 20.33 -3.86
CA GLY A 12 13.52 20.71 -4.31
C GLY A 12 13.63 20.69 -5.84
N ASP A 13 14.76 20.24 -6.40
CA ASP A 13 14.99 20.16 -7.86
C ASP A 13 14.19 19.04 -8.56
N LYS A 14 13.32 18.33 -7.83
CA LYS A 14 12.52 17.23 -8.34
C LYS A 14 11.07 17.68 -8.54
N LEU A 15 10.68 17.76 -9.81
CA LEU A 15 9.28 17.82 -10.23
C LEU A 15 8.57 16.52 -9.82
N VAL A 16 7.51 16.63 -9.01
CA VAL A 16 6.61 15.54 -8.65
C VAL A 16 5.25 15.86 -9.24
N TYR A 17 4.75 15.01 -10.14
CA TYR A 17 3.39 15.12 -10.66
C TYR A 17 2.43 14.53 -9.61
N GLU A 18 1.43 15.30 -9.17
CA GLU A 18 0.28 14.72 -8.43
C GLU A 18 -0.33 13.59 -9.28
N ALA A 19 -0.79 12.53 -8.60
CA ALA A 19 -1.58 11.51 -9.25
C ALA A 19 -2.74 12.19 -9.98
N VAL A 20 -2.76 12.10 -11.32
CA VAL A 20 -3.95 12.47 -12.10
C VAL A 20 -5.12 11.77 -11.41
N PRO A 21 -6.12 12.51 -10.91
CA PRO A 21 -7.32 11.89 -10.38
C PRO A 21 -7.79 10.92 -11.45
N ALA A 22 -7.90 9.63 -11.11
CA ALA A 22 -8.61 8.72 -12.00
C ALA A 22 -9.92 9.44 -12.37
N ILE A 23 -10.32 9.40 -13.64
CA ILE A 23 -11.67 9.78 -14.04
C ILE A 23 -12.59 8.83 -13.26
N THR A 24 -12.95 9.21 -12.05
CA THR A 24 -13.63 8.34 -11.07
C THR A 24 -15.13 8.27 -11.34
N SER A 25 -15.61 8.86 -12.43
CA SER A 25 -17.03 8.83 -12.75
C SER A 25 -17.29 9.01 -14.24
N LEU A 26 -17.15 7.93 -15.00
CA LEU A 26 -18.14 7.59 -16.05
C LEU A 26 -18.66 6.16 -15.89
N THR A 27 -18.24 5.41 -14.87
CA THR A 27 -19.20 4.46 -14.32
C THR A 27 -20.35 5.30 -13.79
N PRO A 28 -21.56 5.14 -14.33
CA PRO A 28 -22.69 5.74 -13.67
C PRO A 28 -22.71 5.33 -12.22
N ASP A 29 -22.86 6.32 -11.35
CA ASP A 29 -23.30 6.06 -10.00
C ASP A 29 -24.68 5.38 -10.14
N PRO A 30 -24.85 4.11 -9.73
CA PRO A 30 -26.17 3.49 -9.75
C PRO A 30 -27.16 4.17 -8.79
N LYS A 31 -26.71 5.18 -8.01
CA LYS A 31 -27.44 5.72 -6.87
C LYS A 31 -28.25 6.99 -7.11
N THR A 32 -28.23 7.61 -8.29
CA THR A 32 -29.02 8.84 -8.54
C THR A 32 -29.97 8.78 -9.73
N TYR A 33 -30.12 7.61 -10.35
CA TYR A 33 -31.24 7.37 -11.23
C TYR A 33 -32.17 6.40 -10.53
N THR A 34 -33.45 6.77 -10.38
CA THR A 34 -34.53 5.81 -10.21
C THR A 34 -34.25 4.64 -11.15
N ALA A 35 -34.35 3.39 -10.66
CA ALA A 35 -34.03 2.21 -11.46
C ALA A 35 -34.62 2.37 -12.86
N GLY A 36 -33.74 2.63 -13.84
CA GLY A 36 -34.19 2.97 -15.17
C GLY A 36 -34.97 1.79 -15.74
N THR A 37 -35.94 2.09 -16.59
CA THR A 37 -36.76 1.04 -17.20
C THR A 37 -35.86 0.07 -17.95
N ILE A 38 -36.10 -1.23 -17.76
CA ILE A 38 -35.44 -2.26 -18.54
C ILE A 38 -36.22 -2.43 -19.84
N HIS A 39 -35.59 -2.05 -20.94
CA HIS A 39 -36.08 -2.30 -22.29
C HIS A 39 -35.45 -3.58 -22.80
N THR A 40 -36.25 -4.55 -23.24
CA THR A 40 -35.72 -5.75 -23.91
C THR A 40 -35.65 -5.49 -25.40
N ALA A 41 -34.53 -5.85 -26.03
CA ALA A 41 -34.31 -5.69 -27.46
C ALA A 41 -33.86 -7.01 -28.10
N SER A 42 -34.51 -7.41 -29.19
CA SER A 42 -34.15 -8.60 -29.97
C SER A 42 -33.55 -8.25 -31.33
N THR A 43 -33.69 -6.99 -31.76
CA THR A 43 -33.15 -6.47 -33.02
C THR A 43 -32.40 -5.16 -32.81
N SER A 44 -31.59 -4.76 -33.81
CA SER A 44 -30.92 -3.46 -33.80
C SER A 44 -31.88 -2.28 -33.84
N ASN A 45 -33.05 -2.46 -34.45
CA ASN A 45 -34.10 -1.43 -34.48
C ASN A 45 -34.73 -1.27 -33.09
N ASP A 46 -34.93 -2.37 -32.35
CA ASP A 46 -35.42 -2.33 -30.98
C ASP A 46 -34.45 -1.56 -30.09
N ILE A 47 -33.14 -1.80 -30.23
CA ILE A 47 -32.11 -1.06 -29.49
C ILE A 47 -32.18 0.42 -29.83
N LEU A 48 -32.29 0.78 -31.10
CA LEU A 48 -32.35 2.20 -31.51
C LEU A 48 -33.61 2.88 -30.96
N ASN A 49 -34.77 2.23 -31.06
CA ASN A 49 -36.03 2.76 -30.55
C ASN A 49 -36.02 2.89 -29.03
N ALA A 50 -35.55 1.87 -28.32
CA ALA A 50 -35.36 1.90 -26.89
C ALA A 50 -34.37 2.99 -26.50
N LEU A 51 -33.27 3.15 -27.22
CA LEU A 51 -32.28 4.19 -26.96
C LEU A 51 -32.83 5.60 -27.22
N ILE A 52 -33.74 5.78 -28.19
CA ILE A 52 -34.45 7.04 -28.42
C ILE A 52 -35.39 7.35 -27.25
N ALA A 53 -36.19 6.38 -26.84
CA ALA A 53 -37.18 6.51 -25.77
C ALA A 53 -36.56 6.56 -24.36
N ALA A 54 -35.35 6.01 -24.21
CA ALA A 54 -34.71 5.81 -22.92
C ALA A 54 -34.57 7.09 -22.11
N GLY A 55 -35.07 7.03 -20.89
CA GLY A 55 -34.87 8.02 -19.85
C GLY A 55 -33.50 7.88 -19.17
N PRO A 56 -33.14 8.81 -18.27
CA PRO A 56 -31.89 8.74 -17.55
C PRO A 56 -31.79 7.48 -16.68
N GLY A 57 -30.70 6.71 -16.80
CA GLY A 57 -30.48 5.47 -16.03
C GLY A 57 -31.03 4.19 -16.67
N ASP A 58 -31.79 4.28 -17.76
CA ASP A 58 -32.42 3.12 -18.42
C ASP A 58 -31.40 2.07 -18.91
N ILE A 59 -31.85 0.82 -18.92
CA ILE A 59 -31.07 -0.33 -19.37
C ILE A 59 -31.76 -0.93 -20.59
N ILE A 60 -30.97 -1.19 -21.64
CA ILE A 60 -31.39 -1.91 -22.83
C ILE A 60 -30.73 -3.29 -22.77
N GLU A 61 -31.52 -4.32 -22.47
CA GLU A 61 -31.09 -5.71 -22.43
C GLU A 61 -31.30 -6.38 -23.78
N CYS A 62 -30.20 -6.77 -24.41
CA CYS A 62 -30.19 -7.43 -25.68
C CYS A 62 -30.28 -8.95 -25.49
N ASN A 63 -31.30 -9.58 -26.07
CA ASN A 63 -31.37 -11.04 -26.13
C ASN A 63 -30.16 -11.61 -26.90
N PRO A 64 -29.77 -12.87 -26.65
CA PRO A 64 -28.81 -13.56 -27.51
C PRO A 64 -29.27 -13.55 -28.96
N GLY A 65 -28.38 -13.22 -29.88
CA GLY A 65 -28.75 -13.12 -31.29
C GLY A 65 -27.74 -12.34 -32.13
N LYS A 66 -28.05 -12.24 -33.42
CA LYS A 66 -27.27 -11.50 -34.41
C LYS A 66 -27.91 -10.14 -34.62
N TYR A 67 -27.09 -9.08 -34.53
CA TYR A 67 -27.53 -7.71 -34.65
C TYR A 67 -26.88 -7.04 -35.86
N ALA A 68 -27.65 -6.21 -36.56
CA ALA A 68 -27.20 -5.38 -37.67
C ALA A 68 -26.61 -4.04 -37.17
N LYS A 69 -25.97 -3.30 -38.07
CA LYS A 69 -25.41 -1.97 -37.80
C LYS A 69 -26.47 -0.99 -37.31
N ILE A 70 -26.15 -0.24 -36.26
CA ILE A 70 -26.93 0.90 -35.77
C ILE A 70 -26.18 2.18 -36.14
N SER A 71 -26.76 2.99 -37.02
CA SER A 71 -26.18 4.26 -37.43
C SER A 71 -27.09 5.42 -37.07
N ARG A 72 -26.51 6.52 -36.58
CA ARG A 72 -27.26 7.74 -36.30
C ARG A 72 -26.38 8.97 -36.49
N THR A 73 -26.86 9.90 -37.30
CA THR A 73 -26.22 11.20 -37.54
C THR A 73 -26.86 12.34 -36.75
N THR A 74 -28.13 12.18 -36.34
CA THR A 74 -28.84 13.13 -35.49
C THR A 74 -28.45 12.99 -34.03
N THR A 75 -28.40 14.13 -33.33
CA THR A 75 -28.01 14.19 -31.92
C THR A 75 -28.80 13.20 -31.05
N LEU A 76 -28.06 12.49 -30.20
CA LEU A 76 -28.57 11.51 -29.25
C LEU A 76 -27.99 11.81 -27.87
N ASN A 77 -28.64 12.72 -27.17
CA ASN A 77 -28.25 13.09 -25.82
C ASN A 77 -28.97 12.18 -24.82
N LYS A 78 -28.19 11.31 -24.16
CA LYS A 78 -28.65 10.45 -23.09
C LYS A 78 -27.96 10.85 -21.79
N SER A 79 -28.58 10.46 -20.69
CA SER A 79 -28.02 10.66 -19.36
C SER A 79 -27.91 9.30 -18.72
N ASN A 80 -26.77 8.63 -18.97
CA ASN A 80 -26.49 7.32 -18.41
C ASN A 80 -27.48 6.22 -18.85
N VAL A 81 -27.48 5.86 -20.13
CA VAL A 81 -28.21 4.69 -20.63
C VAL A 81 -27.23 3.56 -20.88
N THR A 82 -27.54 2.35 -20.40
CA THR A 82 -26.66 1.17 -20.54
C THR A 82 -27.23 0.18 -21.53
N ILE A 83 -26.41 -0.28 -22.48
CA ILE A 83 -26.74 -1.38 -23.40
C ILE A 83 -25.92 -2.59 -22.99
N ARG A 84 -26.59 -3.72 -22.69
CA ARG A 84 -25.93 -4.94 -22.17
C ARG A 84 -26.58 -6.24 -22.67
N PRO A 85 -25.89 -7.38 -22.62
CA PRO A 85 -26.52 -8.69 -22.81
C PRO A 85 -27.54 -8.99 -21.72
N LYS A 86 -28.64 -9.62 -22.12
CA LYS A 86 -29.53 -10.30 -21.19
C LYS A 86 -28.91 -11.58 -20.64
N ASP A 87 -28.24 -12.36 -21.50
CA ASP A 87 -27.44 -13.52 -21.12
C ASP A 87 -25.95 -13.21 -21.35
N LYS A 88 -25.18 -13.15 -20.26
CA LYS A 88 -23.75 -12.84 -20.28
C LYS A 88 -22.90 -13.97 -20.87
N ASN A 89 -23.38 -15.20 -20.78
CA ASN A 89 -22.68 -16.37 -21.33
C ASN A 89 -22.94 -16.53 -22.83
N ASN A 90 -23.95 -15.84 -23.36
CA ASN A 90 -24.33 -15.84 -24.76
C ASN A 90 -24.67 -14.42 -25.24
N PRO A 91 -23.66 -13.52 -25.35
CA PRO A 91 -23.91 -12.12 -25.64
C PRO A 91 -24.45 -11.89 -27.06
N PRO A 92 -25.22 -10.80 -27.29
CA PRO A 92 -25.56 -10.34 -28.63
C PRO A 92 -24.30 -10.10 -29.47
N VAL A 93 -24.35 -10.52 -30.74
CA VAL A 93 -23.24 -10.40 -31.68
C VAL A 93 -23.60 -9.48 -32.84
N TRP A 94 -22.88 -8.38 -33.00
CA TRP A 94 -23.02 -7.52 -34.19
C TRP A 94 -22.20 -8.06 -35.35
N GLN A 95 -22.88 -8.47 -36.43
CA GLN A 95 -22.24 -9.00 -37.64
C GLN A 95 -21.99 -7.85 -38.62
N GLY A 96 -20.76 -7.34 -38.66
CA GLY A 96 -20.41 -6.10 -39.38
C GLY A 96 -20.29 -4.90 -38.44
N SER A 97 -20.38 -3.66 -38.93
CA SER A 97 -20.28 -2.49 -38.04
C SER A 97 -21.34 -2.53 -36.94
N GLY A 98 -20.96 -2.27 -35.70
CA GLY A 98 -21.84 -2.21 -34.54
C GLY A 98 -22.55 -0.86 -34.46
N PHE A 99 -21.98 0.06 -33.68
CA PHE A 99 -22.52 1.40 -33.48
C PHE A 99 -21.73 2.44 -34.27
N VAL A 100 -22.42 3.23 -35.09
CA VAL A 100 -21.86 4.40 -35.78
C VAL A 100 -22.67 5.62 -35.40
N PHE A 101 -22.18 6.37 -34.41
CA PHE A 101 -22.88 7.51 -33.86
C PHE A 101 -22.11 8.80 -34.07
N ASN A 102 -22.82 9.82 -34.54
CA ASN A 102 -22.38 11.20 -34.54
C ASN A 102 -23.28 11.99 -33.58
N ASN A 103 -22.68 12.83 -32.72
CA ASN A 103 -23.36 13.63 -31.71
C ASN A 103 -24.08 12.79 -30.64
N VAL A 104 -23.35 11.92 -29.95
CA VAL A 104 -23.90 11.03 -28.92
C VAL A 104 -23.38 11.37 -27.53
N SER A 105 -24.23 11.30 -26.50
CA SER A 105 -23.76 11.45 -25.13
C SER A 105 -24.43 10.53 -24.12
N GLY A 106 -23.70 10.18 -23.05
CA GLY A 106 -24.23 9.48 -21.88
C GLY A 106 -24.66 8.03 -22.11
N VAL A 107 -23.91 7.28 -22.93
CA VAL A 107 -24.20 5.87 -23.25
C VAL A 107 -23.08 4.97 -22.73
N THR A 108 -23.44 3.84 -22.13
CA THR A 108 -22.54 2.76 -21.71
C THR A 108 -22.79 1.52 -22.56
N LEU A 109 -21.73 0.98 -23.17
CA LEU A 109 -21.70 -0.34 -23.82
C LEU A 109 -21.04 -1.33 -22.87
N ASP A 110 -21.75 -2.35 -22.41
CA ASP A 110 -21.28 -3.27 -21.36
C ASP A 110 -21.50 -4.73 -21.74
N GLY A 111 -20.43 -5.49 -21.99
CA GLY A 111 -20.54 -6.93 -22.24
C GLY A 111 -20.94 -7.31 -23.67
N LEU A 112 -20.85 -6.39 -24.64
CA LEU A 112 -21.29 -6.61 -26.00
C LEU A 112 -20.20 -7.25 -26.87
N HIS A 113 -20.60 -8.05 -27.86
CA HIS A 113 -19.66 -8.67 -28.80
C HIS A 113 -19.83 -8.08 -30.21
N PHE A 114 -18.82 -7.35 -30.66
CA PHE A 114 -18.71 -6.85 -32.03
C PHE A 114 -17.82 -7.81 -32.81
N LYS A 115 -18.36 -8.45 -33.85
CA LYS A 115 -17.61 -9.43 -34.64
C LYS A 115 -17.87 -9.25 -36.13
N SER A 116 -16.82 -8.94 -36.88
CA SER A 116 -16.86 -8.93 -38.34
C SER A 116 -16.11 -10.12 -38.94
N THR A 117 -16.72 -10.73 -39.94
CA THR A 117 -16.08 -11.70 -40.83
C THR A 117 -15.79 -11.09 -42.21
N ALA A 118 -16.14 -9.82 -42.43
CA ALA A 118 -15.96 -9.15 -43.72
C ALA A 118 -14.48 -8.94 -44.02
N LYS A 119 -14.07 -9.33 -45.23
CA LYS A 119 -12.71 -9.23 -45.73
C LYS A 119 -12.66 -8.48 -47.06
N ASP A 120 -11.52 -7.89 -47.39
CA ASP A 120 -11.23 -7.42 -48.74
C ASP A 120 -10.86 -8.58 -49.67
N ALA A 121 -10.54 -8.28 -50.93
CA ALA A 121 -10.22 -9.28 -51.95
C ALA A 121 -9.02 -10.17 -51.56
N GLU A 122 -8.14 -9.67 -50.70
CA GLU A 122 -6.94 -10.36 -50.23
C GLU A 122 -7.09 -11.00 -48.85
N GLY A 123 -8.31 -11.02 -48.30
CA GLY A 123 -8.64 -11.75 -47.08
C GLY A 123 -8.41 -11.01 -45.76
N TYR A 124 -8.20 -9.68 -45.79
CA TYR A 124 -7.94 -8.87 -44.60
C TYR A 124 -9.20 -8.22 -44.02
N PRO A 125 -9.31 -8.06 -42.69
CA PRO A 125 -10.43 -7.40 -42.04
C PRO A 125 -10.80 -6.05 -42.69
N THR A 126 -12.10 -5.83 -42.94
CA THR A 126 -12.64 -4.54 -43.40
C THR A 126 -13.61 -3.94 -42.38
N GLY A 127 -13.99 -2.68 -42.60
CA GLY A 127 -15.01 -2.00 -41.82
C GLY A 127 -14.56 -1.54 -40.42
N THR A 128 -15.51 -0.92 -39.70
CA THR A 128 -15.27 -0.38 -38.35
C THR A 128 -16.25 -0.99 -37.35
N GLY A 129 -15.77 -1.43 -36.19
CA GLY A 129 -16.60 -2.04 -35.14
C GLY A 129 -17.53 -1.02 -34.50
N VAL A 130 -16.98 -0.10 -33.71
CA VAL A 130 -17.72 1.04 -33.16
C VAL A 130 -17.04 2.33 -33.59
N ARG A 131 -17.82 3.28 -34.13
CA ARG A 131 -17.38 4.64 -34.45
C ARG A 131 -18.21 5.65 -33.68
N LEU A 132 -17.53 6.52 -32.93
CA LEU A 132 -18.14 7.61 -32.18
C LEU A 132 -17.49 8.93 -32.60
N GLU A 133 -18.30 9.85 -33.12
CA GLU A 133 -17.87 11.20 -33.47
C GLU A 133 -18.69 12.23 -32.69
N ASN A 134 -18.04 13.31 -32.25
CA ASN A 134 -18.67 14.37 -31.43
C ASN A 134 -19.35 13.80 -30.18
N TYR A 135 -18.66 12.92 -29.46
CA TYR A 135 -19.23 12.18 -28.33
C TYR A 135 -18.99 12.89 -26.99
N LYS A 136 -19.83 12.59 -25.98
CA LYS A 136 -19.60 13.02 -24.60
C LYS A 136 -20.03 11.98 -23.57
N ASN A 137 -19.22 11.75 -22.53
CA ASN A 137 -19.58 10.86 -21.41
C ASN A 137 -19.93 9.43 -21.88
N ILE A 138 -19.00 8.76 -22.56
CA ILE A 138 -19.20 7.39 -23.06
C ILE A 138 -18.37 6.40 -22.23
N THR A 139 -18.93 5.22 -21.99
CA THR A 139 -18.21 4.09 -21.40
C THR A 139 -18.31 2.87 -22.30
N VAL A 140 -17.19 2.22 -22.60
CA VAL A 140 -17.10 0.92 -23.27
C VAL A 140 -16.40 -0.03 -22.31
N ARG A 141 -17.11 -1.04 -21.82
CA ARG A 141 -16.55 -1.97 -20.83
C ARG A 141 -16.96 -3.42 -21.08
N ASN A 142 -16.11 -4.36 -20.67
CA ASN A 142 -16.39 -5.80 -20.81
C ASN A 142 -16.72 -6.25 -22.24
N CYS A 143 -16.35 -5.47 -23.26
CA CYS A 143 -16.75 -5.73 -24.65
C CYS A 143 -15.69 -6.55 -25.39
N TRP A 144 -16.13 -7.31 -26.39
CA TRP A 144 -15.27 -8.03 -27.32
C TRP A 144 -15.36 -7.39 -28.70
N PHE A 145 -14.21 -7.12 -29.31
CA PHE A 145 -14.09 -6.68 -30.68
C PHE A 145 -13.25 -7.70 -31.46
N ASP A 146 -13.80 -8.24 -32.54
CA ASP A 146 -13.16 -9.27 -33.37
C ASP A 146 -13.28 -8.95 -34.87
N GLY A 147 -12.15 -8.93 -35.57
CA GLY A 147 -12.15 -9.05 -37.04
C GLY A 147 -12.49 -7.80 -37.85
N TYR A 148 -12.23 -6.59 -37.34
CA TYR A 148 -12.44 -5.31 -38.07
C TYR A 148 -11.13 -4.68 -38.55
N MET A 149 -11.20 -3.84 -39.59
CA MET A 149 -10.07 -2.97 -39.96
C MET A 149 -9.77 -1.98 -38.84
N VAL A 150 -10.78 -1.30 -38.31
CA VAL A 150 -10.68 -0.47 -37.10
C VAL A 150 -11.70 -0.94 -36.08
N GLN A 151 -11.29 -1.32 -34.88
CA GLN A 151 -12.23 -1.95 -33.94
C GLN A 151 -13.03 -0.93 -33.14
N LEU A 152 -12.36 0.06 -32.55
CA LEU A 152 -12.98 1.20 -31.88
C LEU A 152 -12.37 2.51 -32.37
N ASP A 153 -13.19 3.37 -32.97
CA ASP A 153 -12.79 4.64 -33.58
C ASP A 153 -13.52 5.79 -32.89
N VAL A 154 -12.79 6.63 -32.16
CA VAL A 154 -13.37 7.72 -31.36
C VAL A 154 -12.75 9.05 -31.76
N GLN A 155 -13.61 10.03 -32.03
CA GLN A 155 -13.19 11.31 -32.60
C GLN A 155 -13.97 12.49 -32.01
N ARG A 156 -13.28 13.61 -31.82
CA ARG A 156 -13.89 14.91 -31.43
C ARG A 156 -14.72 14.85 -30.14
N GLY A 157 -14.33 14.05 -29.16
CA GLY A 157 -15.15 13.82 -27.97
C GLY A 157 -14.54 14.23 -26.65
N THR A 158 -15.37 14.20 -25.60
CA THR A 158 -14.96 14.51 -24.23
C THR A 158 -15.47 13.44 -23.27
N ASN A 159 -14.61 13.00 -22.34
CA ASN A 159 -14.93 11.98 -21.35
C ASN A 159 -15.30 10.63 -22.00
N ILE A 160 -14.30 9.77 -22.19
CA ILE A 160 -14.52 8.37 -22.54
C ILE A 160 -13.70 7.44 -21.64
N ILE A 161 -14.33 6.35 -21.21
CA ILE A 161 -13.67 5.23 -20.54
C ILE A 161 -13.77 3.99 -21.43
N ILE A 162 -12.62 3.35 -21.67
CA ILE A 162 -12.51 2.06 -22.34
C ILE A 162 -11.83 1.12 -21.34
N GLU A 163 -12.55 0.12 -20.83
CA GLU A 163 -12.00 -0.76 -19.80
C GLU A 163 -12.40 -2.22 -19.92
N TRP A 164 -11.57 -3.13 -19.38
CA TRP A 164 -11.87 -4.57 -19.29
C TRP A 164 -12.36 -5.18 -20.61
N SER A 165 -11.85 -4.70 -21.75
CA SER A 165 -12.33 -5.07 -23.09
C SER A 165 -11.23 -5.79 -23.87
N SER A 166 -11.61 -6.64 -24.83
CA SER A 166 -10.66 -7.38 -25.68
C SER A 166 -10.79 -6.97 -27.13
N PHE A 167 -9.65 -6.82 -27.78
CA PHE A 167 -9.50 -6.44 -29.17
C PHE A 167 -8.66 -7.52 -29.87
N THR A 168 -9.27 -8.27 -30.77
CA THR A 168 -8.65 -9.42 -31.44
C THR A 168 -8.87 -9.36 -32.96
N GLY A 169 -7.90 -9.78 -33.78
CA GLY A 169 -8.13 -9.89 -35.22
C GLY A 169 -8.21 -8.56 -35.96
N CYS A 170 -7.55 -7.51 -35.47
CA CYS A 170 -7.56 -6.18 -36.07
C CYS A 170 -6.81 -6.13 -37.42
N GLY A 171 -7.35 -5.43 -38.42
CA GLY A 171 -6.70 -5.23 -39.72
C GLY A 171 -5.87 -3.95 -39.84
N MET A 172 -6.02 -3.00 -38.90
CA MET A 172 -5.28 -1.74 -38.81
C MET A 172 -5.22 -1.29 -37.33
N ASP A 173 -6.12 -0.43 -36.87
CA ASP A 173 -6.11 0.13 -35.50
C ASP A 173 -7.08 -0.58 -34.56
N SER A 174 -6.60 -1.11 -33.43
CA SER A 174 -7.52 -1.70 -32.44
C SER A 174 -8.31 -0.60 -31.70
N ILE A 175 -7.62 0.40 -31.17
CA ILE A 175 -8.26 1.60 -30.64
C ILE A 175 -7.66 2.80 -31.35
N ARG A 176 -8.48 3.51 -32.13
CA ARG A 176 -8.10 4.77 -32.76
C ARG A 176 -8.77 5.93 -32.06
N VAL A 177 -7.94 6.83 -31.54
CA VAL A 177 -8.33 8.13 -30.98
C VAL A 177 -7.88 9.20 -31.95
N PHE A 178 -8.79 9.60 -32.83
CA PHE A 178 -8.50 10.51 -33.93
C PHE A 178 -8.96 11.93 -33.62
N ARG A 179 -8.17 12.93 -34.02
CA ARG A 179 -8.41 14.35 -33.79
C ARG A 179 -8.50 14.68 -32.29
N THR A 180 -9.30 15.67 -31.92
CA THR A 180 -9.34 16.23 -30.57
C THR A 180 -10.17 15.37 -29.64
N ASN A 181 -9.57 14.75 -28.64
CA ASN A 181 -10.30 14.04 -27.59
C ASN A 181 -9.76 14.48 -26.23
N THR A 182 -10.65 14.82 -25.30
CA THR A 182 -10.27 15.26 -23.95
C THR A 182 -10.81 14.31 -22.91
N ASN A 183 -10.02 14.00 -21.88
CA ASN A 183 -10.39 13.09 -20.79
C ASN A 183 -10.66 11.66 -21.29
N VAL A 184 -9.61 11.01 -21.77
CA VAL A 184 -9.64 9.63 -22.30
C VAL A 184 -8.99 8.69 -21.29
N THR A 185 -9.66 7.62 -20.90
CA THR A 185 -9.09 6.53 -20.08
C THR A 185 -9.15 5.21 -20.83
N ILE A 186 -8.00 4.54 -20.97
CA ILE A 186 -7.88 3.19 -21.51
C ILE A 186 -7.19 2.32 -20.45
N ARG A 187 -7.91 1.35 -19.87
CA ARG A 187 -7.34 0.51 -18.81
C ARG A 187 -7.82 -0.93 -18.80
N HIS A 188 -7.00 -1.86 -18.34
CA HIS A 188 -7.36 -3.29 -18.28
C HIS A 188 -7.81 -3.85 -19.65
N VAL A 189 -7.36 -3.30 -20.78
CA VAL A 189 -7.67 -3.84 -22.10
C VAL A 189 -6.64 -4.87 -22.54
N GLU A 190 -7.10 -5.90 -23.23
CA GLU A 190 -6.27 -6.90 -23.88
C GLU A 190 -6.32 -6.69 -25.41
N ILE A 191 -5.15 -6.58 -26.05
CA ILE A 191 -5.05 -6.43 -27.52
C ILE A 191 -4.14 -7.53 -28.05
N LYS A 192 -4.63 -8.36 -28.97
CA LYS A 192 -3.87 -9.51 -29.51
C LYS A 192 -4.27 -9.92 -30.93
N ASN A 193 -3.44 -10.77 -31.54
CA ASN A 193 -3.71 -11.48 -32.79
C ASN A 193 -4.21 -10.56 -33.92
N ALA A 194 -3.42 -9.53 -34.30
CA ALA A 194 -3.79 -8.70 -35.44
C ALA A 194 -3.75 -9.53 -36.73
N ARG A 195 -4.70 -9.26 -37.63
CA ARG A 195 -4.85 -9.94 -38.93
C ARG A 195 -4.46 -9.01 -40.07
N VAL A 196 -3.18 -8.70 -40.13
CA VAL A 196 -2.51 -7.90 -41.17
C VAL A 196 -1.12 -8.51 -41.32
N ASN A 197 -0.60 -8.65 -42.53
CA ASN A 197 0.76 -9.17 -42.76
C ASN A 197 1.76 -8.00 -42.92
N ASP A 198 3.05 -8.30 -43.00
CA ASP A 198 4.09 -7.26 -43.14
C ASP A 198 3.95 -6.43 -44.42
N ALA A 199 3.66 -7.06 -45.56
CA ALA A 199 3.48 -6.34 -46.82
C ALA A 199 2.38 -5.26 -46.71
N ARG A 200 1.26 -5.61 -46.06
CA ARG A 200 0.12 -4.71 -45.82
C ARG A 200 0.40 -3.69 -44.73
N ALA A 201 1.23 -4.01 -43.74
CA ALA A 201 1.62 -3.10 -42.68
C ALA A 201 2.44 -1.90 -43.19
N HIS A 202 2.98 -1.99 -44.41
CA HIS A 202 3.72 -0.92 -45.09
C HIS A 202 2.90 -0.16 -46.14
N GLU A 203 1.63 -0.52 -46.36
CA GLU A 203 0.74 0.27 -47.23
C GLU A 203 0.52 1.66 -46.61
N SER A 204 0.57 2.72 -47.42
CA SER A 204 0.46 4.11 -46.97
C SER A 204 -0.83 4.43 -46.19
N ASN A 205 -1.88 3.62 -46.34
CA ASN A 205 -3.17 3.79 -45.70
C ASN A 205 -3.43 2.77 -44.57
N ARG A 206 -2.49 1.87 -44.27
CA ARG A 206 -2.61 0.88 -43.19
C ARG A 206 -1.46 1.05 -42.22
N HIS A 207 -1.72 1.81 -41.16
CA HIS A 207 -0.87 1.90 -39.98
C HIS A 207 -1.41 0.96 -38.92
N PRO A 208 -0.93 -0.29 -38.82
CA PRO A 208 -1.54 -1.23 -37.90
C PRO A 208 -1.09 -0.97 -36.46
N ASP A 209 -1.81 -0.11 -35.73
CA ASP A 209 -1.46 0.23 -34.35
C ASP A 209 -2.37 -0.51 -33.35
N CYS A 210 -1.84 -0.91 -32.18
CA CYS A 210 -2.72 -1.35 -31.10
C CYS A 210 -3.54 -0.19 -30.55
N ILE A 211 -2.89 0.90 -30.20
CA ILE A 211 -3.54 2.14 -29.80
C ILE A 211 -2.92 3.28 -30.59
N GLN A 212 -3.74 3.96 -31.40
CA GLN A 212 -3.34 5.13 -32.16
C GLN A 212 -3.97 6.39 -31.58
N PHE A 213 -3.13 7.38 -31.27
CA PHE A 213 -3.53 8.78 -31.18
C PHE A 213 -3.00 9.50 -32.40
N ALA A 214 -3.90 10.12 -33.17
CA ALA A 214 -3.50 10.89 -34.34
C ALA A 214 -4.34 12.16 -34.47
N CYS A 215 -3.69 13.29 -34.77
CA CYS A 215 -4.36 14.49 -35.28
C CYS A 215 -3.89 14.77 -36.71
N ASP A 216 -4.83 15.14 -37.58
CA ASP A 216 -4.49 15.68 -38.89
C ASP A 216 -3.90 17.10 -38.75
N GLY A 217 -3.35 17.66 -39.83
CA GLY A 217 -2.71 18.98 -39.82
C GLY A 217 -3.62 20.16 -39.43
N ASN A 218 -4.93 19.93 -39.25
CA ASN A 218 -5.92 20.96 -38.95
C ASN A 218 -6.71 20.73 -37.63
N ALA A 219 -6.50 19.62 -36.92
CA ALA A 219 -7.25 19.28 -35.72
C ALA A 219 -6.48 19.60 -34.42
N ASP A 220 -7.18 20.03 -33.38
CA ASP A 220 -6.56 20.24 -32.07
C ASP A 220 -6.11 18.91 -31.45
N PRO A 221 -4.97 18.90 -30.74
CA PRO A 221 -4.42 17.70 -30.11
C PRO A 221 -5.31 17.20 -28.97
N SER A 222 -5.30 15.90 -28.74
CA SER A 222 -5.93 15.29 -27.56
C SER A 222 -5.24 15.72 -26.25
N SER A 223 -5.99 15.70 -25.14
CA SER A 223 -5.46 16.08 -23.83
C SER A 223 -6.09 15.31 -22.66
N ASN A 224 -5.40 15.26 -21.52
CA ASN A 224 -5.83 14.54 -20.31
C ASN A 224 -6.11 13.06 -20.61
N VAL A 225 -5.06 12.31 -20.93
CA VAL A 225 -5.16 10.92 -21.37
C VAL A 225 -4.48 10.01 -20.37
N VAL A 226 -5.15 8.93 -19.96
CA VAL A 226 -4.61 7.88 -19.09
C VAL A 226 -4.67 6.54 -19.81
N ILE A 227 -3.52 5.88 -19.94
CA ILE A 227 -3.36 4.55 -20.51
C ILE A 227 -2.66 3.69 -19.46
N GLU A 228 -3.41 2.84 -18.76
CA GLU A 228 -2.86 2.08 -17.64
C GLU A 228 -3.30 0.63 -17.51
N ASP A 229 -2.44 -0.22 -16.94
CA ASP A 229 -2.77 -1.59 -16.58
C ASP A 229 -3.31 -2.43 -17.77
N ASN A 230 -2.78 -2.20 -18.98
CA ASN A 230 -3.16 -2.92 -20.20
C ASN A 230 -2.16 -4.03 -20.55
N VAL A 231 -2.61 -5.00 -21.35
CA VAL A 231 -1.81 -6.08 -21.94
C VAL A 231 -1.90 -6.00 -23.46
N ILE A 232 -0.78 -5.70 -24.13
CA ILE A 232 -0.74 -5.44 -25.57
C ILE A 232 0.28 -6.35 -26.24
N TYR A 233 -0.18 -7.11 -27.23
CA TYR A 233 0.66 -7.92 -28.11
C TYR A 233 0.72 -7.29 -29.50
N GLY A 234 1.87 -6.69 -29.85
CA GLY A 234 2.16 -6.03 -31.13
C GLY A 234 2.58 -6.98 -32.25
N ARG A 235 1.88 -8.12 -32.40
CA ARG A 235 2.15 -9.16 -33.41
C ARG A 235 1.08 -9.17 -34.51
N ASN A 236 1.54 -9.34 -35.74
CA ASN A 236 0.76 -9.51 -36.96
C ASN A 236 0.68 -10.99 -37.38
N ASP A 237 -0.20 -11.30 -38.35
CA ASP A 237 -0.24 -12.63 -38.96
C ASP A 237 1.05 -12.88 -39.75
N GLY A 238 1.53 -14.13 -39.77
CA GLY A 238 2.68 -14.55 -40.59
C GLY A 238 4.03 -13.97 -40.16
N ASP A 239 4.33 -14.02 -38.87
CA ASP A 239 5.58 -13.53 -38.26
C ASP A 239 5.88 -12.05 -38.48
N GLY A 240 4.85 -11.23 -38.68
CA GLY A 240 4.98 -9.78 -38.77
C GLY A 240 4.88 -9.03 -37.44
N TYR A 241 5.15 -7.72 -37.45
CA TYR A 241 5.06 -6.86 -36.26
C TYR A 241 4.38 -5.52 -36.51
N ARG A 242 3.86 -4.90 -35.43
CA ARG A 242 3.08 -3.67 -35.51
C ARG A 242 3.32 -2.75 -34.33
N GLN A 243 2.93 -1.48 -34.44
CA GLN A 243 3.17 -0.51 -33.38
C GLN A 243 2.21 -0.74 -32.21
N MET A 244 2.70 -0.62 -30.98
CA MET A 244 1.87 -0.91 -29.81
C MET A 244 1.12 0.35 -29.38
N LEU A 245 1.83 1.41 -29.04
CA LEU A 245 1.24 2.70 -28.74
C LEU A 245 1.86 3.77 -29.63
N PHE A 246 1.10 4.25 -30.60
CA PHE A 246 1.52 5.29 -31.52
C PHE A 246 0.79 6.60 -31.22
N MET A 247 1.56 7.66 -30.97
CA MET A 247 1.02 9.01 -30.74
C MET A 247 1.60 9.96 -31.77
N GLY A 248 1.03 9.95 -32.98
CA GLY A 248 1.49 10.75 -34.11
C GLY A 248 0.80 12.11 -34.18
N ASN A 249 1.55 13.20 -34.29
CA ASN A 249 1.02 14.56 -34.30
C ASN A 249 1.26 15.25 -35.65
N GLY A 250 0.25 15.21 -36.53
CA GLY A 250 0.35 15.79 -37.87
C GLY A 250 0.58 17.30 -37.88
N ARG A 251 0.15 18.04 -36.84
CA ARG A 251 0.37 19.49 -36.74
C ARG A 251 1.80 19.83 -36.37
N VAL A 252 2.36 19.15 -35.37
CA VAL A 252 3.77 19.33 -34.98
C VAL A 252 4.70 18.88 -36.10
N ARG A 253 4.33 17.81 -36.83
CA ARG A 253 5.07 17.37 -38.02
C ARG A 253 5.05 18.39 -39.17
N ALA A 254 3.99 19.20 -39.25
CA ALA A 254 3.88 20.34 -40.16
C ALA A 254 4.43 21.65 -39.54
N ASP A 255 5.36 21.53 -38.57
CA ASP A 255 6.07 22.63 -37.90
C ASP A 255 5.18 23.63 -37.12
N ALA A 256 3.95 23.25 -36.75
CA ALA A 256 3.13 24.08 -35.87
C ALA A 256 3.75 24.18 -34.46
N PRO A 257 3.71 25.36 -33.80
CA PRO A 257 4.30 25.51 -32.47
C PRO A 257 3.69 24.55 -31.44
N ILE A 258 4.51 23.78 -30.71
CA ILE A 258 4.01 22.80 -29.73
C ILE A 258 3.14 23.42 -28.65
N ALA A 259 3.40 24.68 -28.27
CA ALA A 259 2.58 25.42 -27.32
C ALA A 259 1.10 25.53 -27.74
N GLN A 260 0.80 25.36 -29.04
CA GLN A 260 -0.54 25.31 -29.61
C GLN A 260 -0.91 23.86 -29.99
N ALA A 261 -0.04 23.18 -30.72
CA ALA A 261 -0.31 21.90 -31.38
C ALA A 261 0.03 20.64 -30.55
N GLY A 262 0.64 20.75 -29.38
CA GLY A 262 1.13 19.61 -28.60
C GLY A 262 0.07 18.80 -27.86
N TYR A 263 0.27 17.49 -27.76
CA TYR A 263 -0.48 16.63 -26.84
C TYR A 263 -0.15 16.98 -25.39
N ARG A 264 -1.16 17.11 -24.53
CA ARG A 264 -0.97 17.58 -23.14
C ARG A 264 -1.45 16.57 -22.11
N ARG A 265 -0.67 16.35 -21.06
CA ARG A 265 -1.05 15.57 -19.86
C ARG A 265 -1.43 14.13 -20.19
N PHE A 266 -0.51 13.45 -20.87
CA PHE A 266 -0.61 12.02 -21.11
C PHE A 266 0.06 11.27 -19.96
N VAL A 267 -0.58 10.21 -19.48
CA VAL A 267 -0.03 9.27 -18.52
C VAL A 267 -0.10 7.87 -19.12
N VAL A 268 1.06 7.27 -19.37
CA VAL A 268 1.21 5.89 -19.83
C VAL A 268 1.90 5.12 -18.72
N ARG A 269 1.17 4.29 -17.98
CA ARG A 269 1.76 3.62 -16.83
C ARG A 269 1.29 2.21 -16.62
N ARG A 270 2.18 1.39 -16.11
CA ARG A 270 1.90 0.00 -15.75
C ARG A 270 1.29 -0.87 -16.85
N ASN A 271 1.71 -0.67 -18.10
CA ASN A 271 1.29 -1.53 -19.20
C ASN A 271 2.33 -2.64 -19.45
N TYR A 272 1.85 -3.84 -19.79
CA TYR A 272 2.67 -4.89 -20.40
C TYR A 272 2.52 -4.81 -21.93
N MET A 273 3.64 -4.79 -22.63
CA MET A 273 3.70 -4.64 -24.08
C MET A 273 4.73 -5.60 -24.67
N GLU A 274 4.31 -6.50 -25.54
CA GLU A 274 5.22 -7.46 -26.19
C GLU A 274 5.13 -7.33 -27.72
N GLY A 275 6.26 -7.16 -28.39
CA GLY A 275 6.29 -6.98 -29.84
C GLY A 275 7.70 -6.96 -30.41
N ALA A 276 7.82 -6.55 -31.68
CA ALA A 276 9.10 -6.41 -32.37
C ALA A 276 9.27 -5.05 -33.09
N HIS A 277 8.22 -4.21 -33.14
CA HIS A 277 8.32 -2.85 -33.70
C HIS A 277 9.03 -1.90 -32.73
N VAL A 278 9.97 -1.08 -33.21
CA VAL A 278 10.69 -0.08 -32.38
C VAL A 278 9.75 0.94 -31.71
N HIS A 279 8.62 1.23 -32.35
CA HIS A 279 7.50 2.01 -31.78
C HIS A 279 6.70 1.19 -30.76
N GLY A 280 7.33 0.82 -29.65
CA GLY A 280 6.64 0.26 -28.50
C GLY A 280 5.74 1.31 -27.86
N ILE A 281 6.35 2.42 -27.42
CA ILE A 281 5.64 3.66 -27.06
C ILE A 281 6.26 4.78 -27.89
N ALA A 282 5.57 5.22 -28.94
CA ALA A 282 6.03 6.30 -29.81
C ALA A 282 5.41 7.64 -29.42
N LEU A 283 6.26 8.65 -29.31
CA LEU A 283 5.96 10.00 -28.87
C LEU A 283 6.30 11.01 -29.98
N GLU A 284 5.29 11.71 -30.48
CA GLU A 284 5.40 12.91 -31.33
C GLU A 284 4.62 14.11 -30.74
N GLY A 285 5.33 15.17 -30.33
CA GLY A 285 4.73 16.44 -29.91
C GLY A 285 4.08 16.44 -28.53
N GLN A 286 4.69 15.80 -27.53
CA GLN A 286 4.16 15.69 -26.16
C GLN A 286 4.65 16.82 -25.24
N ILE A 287 3.74 17.36 -24.43
CA ILE A 287 4.04 18.29 -23.33
C ILE A 287 3.69 17.62 -22.00
N ASP A 288 4.67 17.56 -21.10
CA ASP A 288 4.53 17.04 -19.73
C ASP A 288 3.95 15.61 -19.70
N VAL A 289 4.42 14.71 -20.58
CA VAL A 289 4.00 13.29 -20.55
C VAL A 289 4.67 12.54 -19.38
N LEU A 290 3.92 11.64 -18.74
CA LEU A 290 4.46 10.68 -17.79
C LEU A 290 4.41 9.28 -18.40
N VAL A 291 5.58 8.69 -18.66
CA VAL A 291 5.71 7.28 -19.04
C VAL A 291 6.34 6.54 -17.87
N GLN A 292 5.55 5.77 -17.10
CA GLN A 292 6.02 5.21 -15.84
C GLN A 292 5.72 3.73 -15.65
N GLY A 293 6.75 2.96 -15.28
CA GLY A 293 6.54 1.61 -14.80
C GLY A 293 6.00 0.67 -15.88
N ASN A 294 6.27 0.88 -17.16
CA ASN A 294 5.82 -0.03 -18.22
C ASN A 294 6.87 -1.13 -18.45
N LEU A 295 6.41 -2.33 -18.81
CA LEU A 295 7.28 -3.44 -19.20
C LEU A 295 7.11 -3.72 -20.70
N LEU A 296 8.15 -3.46 -21.48
CA LEU A 296 8.23 -3.83 -22.88
C LEU A 296 9.06 -5.11 -23.01
N ARG A 297 8.62 -6.04 -23.88
CA ARG A 297 9.30 -7.29 -24.17
C ARG A 297 9.45 -7.51 -25.66
N LYS A 298 10.58 -8.07 -26.06
CA LYS A 298 10.79 -8.58 -27.41
C LYS A 298 10.08 -9.92 -27.57
N PHE A 299 9.43 -10.13 -28.70
CA PHE A 299 8.91 -11.44 -29.08
C PHE A 299 10.03 -12.39 -29.53
N ALA A 300 10.02 -13.65 -29.04
CA ALA A 300 11.17 -14.57 -29.09
C ALA A 300 11.67 -14.95 -30.49
N ASN A 301 10.84 -14.83 -31.53
CA ASN A 301 11.14 -15.34 -32.88
C ASN A 301 11.62 -14.29 -33.90
N PHE A 302 11.93 -13.06 -33.47
CA PHE A 302 12.39 -12.01 -34.37
C PHE A 302 13.92 -11.82 -34.37
N SER A 303 14.47 -11.38 -35.50
CA SER A 303 15.89 -11.05 -35.66
C SER A 303 16.39 -10.05 -34.61
N ALA A 304 17.69 -10.03 -34.34
CA ALA A 304 18.30 -9.31 -33.22
C ALA A 304 18.00 -7.79 -33.19
N GLY A 305 17.70 -7.17 -34.35
CA GLY A 305 17.47 -5.73 -34.48
C GLY A 305 16.05 -5.23 -34.24
N HIS A 306 15.05 -6.11 -34.07
CA HIS A 306 13.64 -5.73 -33.93
C HIS A 306 13.22 -5.77 -32.45
N LYS A 307 13.48 -4.67 -31.73
CA LYS A 307 13.23 -4.54 -30.29
C LYS A 307 12.32 -3.36 -29.98
N PRO A 308 11.21 -3.55 -29.25
CA PRO A 308 10.33 -2.44 -28.90
C PRO A 308 10.97 -1.54 -27.85
N THR A 309 10.84 -0.23 -28.02
CA THR A 309 11.33 0.75 -27.04
C THR A 309 10.37 1.93 -26.88
N ILE A 310 10.72 2.85 -25.98
CA ILE A 310 10.10 4.16 -25.88
C ILE A 310 10.85 5.06 -26.87
N THR A 311 10.15 5.51 -27.90
CA THR A 311 10.71 6.14 -29.10
C THR A 311 10.18 7.56 -29.25
N CYS A 312 11.06 8.49 -29.61
CA CYS A 312 10.70 9.86 -29.96
C CYS A 312 10.82 10.00 -31.48
N ILE A 313 9.68 10.10 -32.16
CA ILE A 313 9.61 10.08 -33.63
C ILE A 313 9.58 11.47 -34.27
N GLY A 314 9.30 12.52 -33.48
CA GLY A 314 9.34 13.92 -33.91
C GLY A 314 10.03 14.85 -32.91
N ASN A 315 10.12 16.13 -33.26
CA ASN A 315 10.78 17.16 -32.45
C ASN A 315 9.85 17.68 -31.34
N GLN A 316 10.43 18.32 -30.32
CA GLN A 316 9.71 19.01 -29.24
C GLN A 316 8.90 18.03 -28.37
N ASN A 317 9.55 17.36 -27.42
CA ASN A 317 8.86 16.53 -26.44
C ASN A 317 9.34 16.89 -25.03
N SER A 318 8.44 16.90 -24.05
CA SER A 318 8.82 17.08 -22.65
C SER A 318 8.04 16.17 -21.71
N GLY A 319 8.68 15.80 -20.60
CA GLY A 319 8.03 14.99 -19.59
C GLY A 319 8.99 14.17 -18.74
N THR A 320 8.46 13.10 -18.15
CA THR A 320 9.21 12.16 -17.31
C THR A 320 9.02 10.75 -17.82
N ILE A 321 10.14 10.06 -18.02
CA ILE A 321 10.20 8.64 -18.34
C ILE A 321 10.85 7.95 -17.13
N ASP A 322 10.07 7.20 -16.37
CA ASP A 322 10.51 6.70 -15.06
C ASP A 322 10.18 5.23 -14.82
N ASN A 323 11.13 4.47 -14.27
CA ASN A 323 10.92 3.09 -13.84
C ASN A 323 10.41 2.13 -14.95
N ASN A 324 10.70 2.39 -16.22
CA ASN A 324 10.30 1.49 -17.31
C ASN A 324 11.37 0.42 -17.58
N VAL A 325 10.97 -0.71 -18.14
CA VAL A 325 11.92 -1.70 -18.66
C VAL A 325 11.67 -1.91 -20.15
N THR A 326 12.72 -1.76 -20.94
CA THR A 326 12.69 -1.92 -22.39
C THR A 326 13.80 -2.87 -22.84
N PRO A 327 13.59 -3.69 -23.88
CA PRO A 327 14.63 -4.58 -24.43
C PRO A 327 15.76 -3.85 -25.16
N ASP A 328 15.57 -2.56 -25.46
CA ASP A 328 16.56 -1.70 -26.14
C ASP A 328 16.57 -0.29 -25.56
N LYS A 329 17.54 0.54 -25.99
CA LYS A 329 17.75 1.92 -25.57
C LYS A 329 16.50 2.78 -25.82
N ILE A 330 16.16 3.60 -24.83
CA ILE A 330 15.11 4.64 -24.93
C ILE A 330 15.61 5.79 -25.80
N GLY A 331 14.75 6.34 -26.66
CA GLY A 331 15.07 7.47 -27.53
C GLY A 331 15.69 7.10 -28.87
N TRP A 332 15.21 6.01 -29.49
CA TRP A 332 15.63 5.65 -30.84
C TRP A 332 15.19 6.73 -31.85
N GLY A 333 16.09 7.19 -32.73
CA GLY A 333 15.78 8.08 -33.86
C GLY A 333 15.94 9.61 -33.67
N ARG A 334 15.76 10.18 -32.46
CA ARG A 334 15.93 11.63 -32.17
C ARG A 334 16.32 11.90 -30.71
N SER A 335 16.74 13.14 -30.40
CA SER A 335 17.16 13.54 -29.05
C SER A 335 16.04 13.42 -28.00
N LEU A 336 16.42 13.07 -26.77
CA LEU A 336 15.54 13.04 -25.58
C LEU A 336 15.54 14.37 -24.82
N ASP A 337 16.06 15.44 -25.42
CA ASP A 337 16.06 16.77 -24.83
C ASP A 337 14.65 17.18 -24.40
N GLY A 338 14.50 17.60 -23.14
CA GLY A 338 13.20 17.91 -22.53
C GLY A 338 12.61 16.78 -21.67
N PHE A 339 13.20 15.58 -21.68
CA PHE A 339 12.80 14.49 -20.79
C PHE A 339 13.68 14.36 -19.55
N LYS A 340 13.03 14.08 -18.43
CA LYS A 340 13.69 13.54 -17.23
C LYS A 340 13.62 12.02 -17.26
N LEU A 341 14.78 11.36 -17.35
CA LEU A 341 14.89 9.90 -17.31
C LEU A 341 15.36 9.46 -15.93
N THR A 342 14.58 8.62 -15.24
CA THR A 342 14.96 8.05 -13.93
C THR A 342 14.60 6.57 -13.84
N ARG A 343 15.48 5.74 -13.26
CA ARG A 343 15.18 4.32 -12.93
C ARG A 343 14.73 3.43 -14.10
N ASN A 344 14.97 3.82 -15.35
CA ASN A 344 14.67 2.97 -16.50
C ASN A 344 15.77 1.92 -16.68
N ILE A 345 15.39 0.70 -17.07
CA ILE A 345 16.32 -0.43 -17.24
C ILE A 345 16.22 -0.92 -18.68
N ILE A 346 17.38 -1.09 -19.33
CA ILE A 346 17.45 -1.77 -20.62
C ILE A 346 17.72 -3.24 -20.32
N SER A 347 16.72 -4.11 -20.53
CA SER A 347 16.84 -5.55 -20.27
C SER A 347 15.73 -6.36 -20.93
N ASP A 348 16.11 -7.50 -21.50
CA ASP A 348 15.18 -8.51 -22.00
C ASP A 348 14.58 -9.38 -20.87
N THR A 349 15.11 -9.31 -19.64
CA THR A 349 14.71 -10.19 -18.51
C THR A 349 14.24 -9.45 -17.26
N ALA A 350 14.71 -8.21 -17.00
CA ALA A 350 14.32 -7.44 -15.82
C ALA A 350 12.85 -6.98 -15.88
N VAL A 351 12.31 -6.51 -14.76
CA VAL A 351 10.98 -5.91 -14.68
C VAL A 351 11.04 -4.59 -13.89
N PRO A 352 10.08 -3.65 -14.09
CA PRO A 352 10.01 -2.42 -13.29
C PRO A 352 10.00 -2.67 -11.77
N VAL A 353 10.46 -1.70 -10.98
CA VAL A 353 10.34 -1.79 -9.52
C VAL A 353 8.85 -1.78 -9.12
N GLY A 354 8.43 -2.77 -8.35
CA GLY A 354 7.02 -2.94 -7.97
C GLY A 354 6.12 -3.49 -9.09
N TRP A 355 6.71 -4.09 -10.13
CA TRP A 355 5.97 -4.63 -11.27
C TRP A 355 5.06 -5.80 -10.90
N VAL A 356 3.83 -5.76 -11.40
CA VAL A 356 2.86 -6.87 -11.38
C VAL A 356 2.22 -6.90 -12.76
N MET A 357 2.06 -8.10 -13.34
CA MET A 357 1.37 -8.24 -14.62
C MET A 357 -0.06 -7.72 -14.52
N PRO A 358 -0.50 -6.81 -15.40
CA PRO A 358 -1.85 -6.29 -15.36
C PRO A 358 -2.89 -7.38 -15.65
N LYS A 359 -4.02 -7.33 -14.94
CA LYS A 359 -5.22 -8.07 -15.37
C LYS A 359 -5.86 -7.30 -16.50
N ALA A 360 -6.16 -7.98 -17.60
CA ALA A 360 -6.69 -7.35 -18.81
C ALA A 360 -7.68 -8.27 -19.53
N GLY A 361 -8.53 -7.66 -20.35
CA GLY A 361 -9.53 -8.33 -21.16
C GLY A 361 -10.89 -8.49 -20.46
N PRO A 362 -11.91 -9.00 -21.18
CA PRO A 362 -13.24 -9.22 -20.66
C PRO A 362 -13.28 -10.36 -19.64
N TYR A 363 -14.13 -10.20 -18.65
CA TYR A 363 -14.22 -11.12 -17.53
C TYR A 363 -15.20 -12.27 -17.82
N ASN A 364 -14.69 -13.48 -18.10
CA ASN A 364 -15.49 -14.70 -18.30
C ASN A 364 -15.55 -15.52 -17.00
N GLY A 365 -16.67 -15.47 -16.28
CA GLY A 365 -16.78 -15.99 -14.92
C GLY A 365 -16.70 -17.52 -14.79
N THR A 366 -15.70 -18.00 -14.04
CA THR A 366 -15.93 -18.93 -12.92
C THR A 366 -15.06 -18.50 -11.73
N SER A 367 -15.74 -18.21 -10.61
CA SER A 367 -15.24 -17.77 -9.29
C SER A 367 -14.95 -16.27 -9.10
N PRO A 368 -15.14 -15.79 -7.87
CA PRO A 368 -16.30 -15.03 -7.43
C PRO A 368 -16.38 -13.67 -8.16
N ALA A 369 -17.59 -13.14 -8.37
CA ALA A 369 -17.75 -11.70 -8.58
C ALA A 369 -16.90 -10.99 -7.51
N PRO A 370 -16.16 -9.91 -7.83
CA PRO A 370 -15.26 -9.28 -6.88
C PRO A 370 -16.00 -9.10 -5.55
N ASN A 371 -15.59 -9.87 -4.55
CA ASN A 371 -16.01 -9.65 -3.18
C ASN A 371 -15.40 -8.30 -2.78
N PHE A 372 -16.14 -7.24 -3.05
CA PHE A 372 -16.45 -6.35 -1.94
C PHE A 372 -17.08 -7.25 -0.86
N PRO A 373 -16.69 -7.14 0.42
CA PRO A 373 -17.28 -7.96 1.48
C PRO A 373 -18.80 -7.93 1.35
N GLY A 374 -19.38 -9.13 1.21
CA GLY A 374 -20.68 -9.36 0.57
C GLY A 374 -21.85 -8.59 1.17
N GLY A 375 -22.82 -8.26 0.31
CA GLY A 375 -24.15 -7.87 0.73
C GLY A 375 -24.88 -9.04 1.37
N GLY A 376 -25.45 -8.80 2.55
CA GLY A 376 -26.73 -9.42 2.90
C GLY A 376 -27.82 -8.76 2.04
N SER A 377 -28.77 -9.58 1.57
CA SER A 377 -29.88 -9.22 0.69
C SER A 377 -30.65 -7.96 1.12
N GLY A 378 -30.84 -7.02 0.20
CA GLY A 378 -31.76 -5.89 0.34
C GLY A 378 -31.96 -5.18 -1.00
N SER A 379 -33.20 -4.95 -1.37
CA SER A 379 -33.68 -4.29 -2.59
C SER A 379 -33.06 -2.90 -2.84
N SER A 380 -33.05 -2.47 -4.11
CA SER A 380 -32.75 -1.11 -4.52
C SER A 380 -33.79 -0.12 -3.98
N ASN A 381 -33.49 0.51 -2.86
CA ASN A 381 -34.06 1.79 -2.45
C ASN A 381 -32.91 2.81 -2.50
N ILE A 382 -33.06 3.89 -3.28
CA ILE A 382 -32.39 5.14 -2.90
C ILE A 382 -32.89 5.39 -1.47
N PRO A 383 -32.02 5.46 -0.47
CA PRO A 383 -32.50 5.63 0.88
C PRO A 383 -33.25 6.96 0.95
N ASP A 384 -34.55 6.90 1.26
CA ASP A 384 -35.28 8.07 1.76
C ASP A 384 -34.45 8.60 2.94
N PHE A 385 -33.94 9.81 2.76
CA PHE A 385 -33.17 10.54 3.76
C PHE A 385 -34.16 11.30 4.62
N ALA A 386 -34.48 10.75 5.78
CA ALA A 386 -35.19 11.41 6.85
C ALA A 386 -34.20 12.13 7.77
N VAL A 387 -34.70 13.13 8.50
CA VAL A 387 -34.01 13.61 9.71
C VAL A 387 -33.75 12.41 10.63
N ASP A 388 -32.61 12.43 11.31
CA ASP A 388 -32.02 11.37 12.13
C ASP A 388 -31.34 10.22 11.37
N ASP A 389 -31.34 10.24 10.04
CA ASP A 389 -30.59 9.27 9.27
C ASP A 389 -29.07 9.46 9.38
N ARG A 390 -28.38 8.33 9.54
CA ARG A 390 -26.92 8.26 9.57
C ARG A 390 -26.37 8.27 8.14
N ILE A 391 -25.33 9.04 7.87
CA ILE A 391 -24.74 9.17 6.53
C ILE A 391 -23.20 9.09 6.55
N GLU A 392 -22.57 8.77 5.41
CA GLU A 392 -21.11 8.85 5.18
C GLU A 392 -20.79 9.59 3.87
N LEU A 393 -19.91 10.57 3.91
CA LEU A 393 -19.45 11.34 2.75
C LEU A 393 -18.73 10.43 1.74
N LEU A 394 -19.15 10.49 0.49
CA LEU A 394 -18.62 9.74 -0.63
C LEU A 394 -17.33 10.34 -1.20
N ARG A 395 -17.07 11.61 -0.90
CA ARG A 395 -15.94 12.41 -1.39
C ARG A 395 -15.62 13.52 -0.39
N ALA A 396 -14.52 14.24 -0.62
CA ALA A 396 -14.31 15.48 0.12
C ALA A 396 -15.34 16.51 -0.36
N SER A 397 -16.16 17.05 0.54
CA SER A 397 -17.35 17.83 0.20
C SER A 397 -17.37 19.16 0.92
N ASN A 398 -17.74 20.19 0.16
CA ASN A 398 -17.97 21.54 0.66
C ASN A 398 -19.19 21.54 1.57
N ILE A 399 -19.03 22.04 2.78
CA ILE A 399 -20.11 22.18 3.76
C ILE A 399 -20.50 23.65 3.84
N ARG A 400 -21.80 23.91 3.95
CA ARG A 400 -22.33 25.26 3.82
C ARG A 400 -23.19 25.70 5.00
N SER A 401 -23.21 27.00 5.27
CA SER A 401 -24.08 27.60 6.30
C SER A 401 -25.56 27.60 5.89
N SER A 402 -25.87 27.52 4.60
CA SER A 402 -27.21 27.36 4.04
C SER A 402 -27.20 26.45 2.80
N ALA A 403 -28.37 25.97 2.37
CA ALA A 403 -28.56 25.12 1.18
C ALA A 403 -28.35 25.85 -0.18
N THR A 404 -27.41 26.80 -0.24
CA THR A 404 -27.16 27.65 -1.40
C THR A 404 -25.69 27.59 -1.80
N ILE A 405 -25.40 27.50 -3.10
CA ILE A 405 -24.01 27.50 -3.60
C ILE A 405 -23.52 28.94 -3.78
N SER A 406 -22.89 29.51 -2.75
CA SER A 406 -22.22 30.81 -2.80
C SER A 406 -20.86 30.78 -2.10
N ALA A 407 -19.90 31.62 -2.51
CA ALA A 407 -18.62 31.76 -1.82
C ALA A 407 -18.80 32.13 -0.33
N THR A 408 -19.81 32.95 -0.01
CA THR A 408 -20.12 33.40 1.36
C THR A 408 -20.78 32.34 2.24
N THR A 409 -21.28 31.25 1.64
CA THR A 409 -21.96 30.16 2.37
C THR A 409 -21.02 29.00 2.68
N LEU A 410 -19.81 28.95 2.10
CA LEU A 410 -18.87 27.88 2.35
C LEU A 410 -18.27 28.02 3.75
N ILE A 411 -18.59 27.09 4.64
CA ILE A 411 -18.04 27.08 6.01
C ILE A 411 -16.85 26.11 6.14
N GLY A 412 -16.66 25.21 5.18
CA GLY A 412 -15.43 24.43 5.07
C GLY A 412 -15.58 23.19 4.20
N ILE A 413 -14.61 22.26 4.29
CA ILE A 413 -14.60 21.00 3.53
C ILE A 413 -14.38 19.83 4.49
N ASN A 414 -15.25 18.83 4.43
CA ASN A 414 -15.06 17.55 5.13
C ASN A 414 -14.57 16.48 4.15
N PRO A 415 -13.61 15.63 4.52
CA PRO A 415 -13.01 14.65 3.60
C PRO A 415 -13.92 13.45 3.33
N LYS A 416 -13.62 12.69 2.27
CA LYS A 416 -14.28 11.41 1.96
C LYS A 416 -14.25 10.47 3.17
N GLY A 417 -15.36 9.78 3.44
CA GLY A 417 -15.54 8.85 4.55
C GLY A 417 -15.97 9.52 5.87
N PHE A 418 -16.25 10.82 5.88
CA PHE A 418 -16.79 11.51 7.06
C PHE A 418 -18.24 11.14 7.29
N ARG A 419 -18.59 10.72 8.51
CA ARG A 419 -19.95 10.31 8.86
C ARG A 419 -20.69 11.39 9.63
N GLY A 420 -22.01 11.37 9.60
CA GLY A 420 -22.87 12.35 10.27
C GLY A 420 -24.32 11.92 10.36
N THR A 421 -25.14 12.72 11.04
CA THR A 421 -26.59 12.54 11.15
C THR A 421 -27.30 13.68 10.43
N LEU A 422 -28.33 13.40 9.65
CA LEU A 422 -29.16 14.45 9.04
C LEU A 422 -30.01 15.10 10.13
N VAL A 423 -29.91 16.42 10.29
CA VAL A 423 -30.65 17.16 11.32
C VAL A 423 -31.68 18.14 10.73
N GLU A 424 -31.61 18.38 9.42
CA GLU A 424 -32.51 19.28 8.70
C GLU A 424 -32.50 18.96 7.20
N GLY A 425 -33.61 19.19 6.49
CA GLY A 425 -33.78 18.90 5.06
C GLY A 425 -34.89 17.88 4.77
N PRO A 426 -35.21 17.61 3.49
CA PRO A 426 -34.56 18.18 2.31
C PRO A 426 -34.94 19.64 2.07
N GLN A 427 -33.97 20.46 1.66
CA GLN A 427 -34.21 21.75 1.00
C GLN A 427 -33.84 21.69 -0.49
N SER A 428 -34.67 22.28 -1.34
CA SER A 428 -34.40 22.39 -2.77
C SER A 428 -33.29 23.42 -3.02
N GLY A 429 -32.10 22.95 -3.39
CA GLY A 429 -30.96 23.81 -3.72
C GLY A 429 -30.73 23.98 -5.22
N VAL A 430 -29.67 24.72 -5.56
CA VAL A 430 -29.21 24.94 -6.95
C VAL A 430 -28.67 23.62 -7.54
N GLN A 431 -28.94 23.34 -8.83
CA GLN A 431 -28.53 22.12 -9.57
C GLN A 431 -29.26 20.81 -9.22
N ASN A 432 -30.53 20.87 -8.80
CA ASN A 432 -31.41 19.70 -8.59
C ASN A 432 -30.98 18.69 -7.51
N SER A 433 -29.99 19.00 -6.66
CA SER A 433 -29.67 18.17 -5.48
C SER A 433 -30.53 18.58 -4.28
N GLN A 434 -31.07 17.62 -3.53
CA GLN A 434 -31.64 17.86 -2.22
C GLN A 434 -30.50 18.14 -1.24
N TRP A 435 -30.58 19.24 -0.49
CA TRP A 435 -29.61 19.57 0.53
C TRP A 435 -30.14 19.16 1.89
N PHE A 436 -29.27 18.56 2.68
CA PHE A 436 -29.56 18.25 4.08
C PHE A 436 -28.48 18.89 4.93
N LYS A 437 -28.90 19.43 6.07
CA LYS A 437 -27.98 19.86 7.10
C LYS A 437 -27.54 18.61 7.84
N VAL A 438 -26.24 18.42 7.89
CA VAL A 438 -25.63 17.24 8.50
C VAL A 438 -24.84 17.68 9.72
N ASP A 439 -25.12 17.03 10.84
CA ASP A 439 -24.29 17.03 12.03
C ASP A 439 -23.24 15.93 11.91
N PHE A 440 -22.01 16.27 11.51
CA PHE A 440 -20.96 15.29 11.25
C PHE A 440 -20.30 14.81 12.55
N ASP A 441 -20.08 13.48 12.66
CA ASP A 441 -19.56 12.76 13.85
C ASP A 441 -18.24 13.30 14.42
N ARG A 442 -17.47 14.03 13.61
CA ARG A 442 -16.16 14.59 13.99
C ARG A 442 -16.20 16.10 14.23
N GLY A 443 -17.37 16.74 14.26
CA GLY A 443 -17.62 18.15 14.57
C GLY A 443 -17.02 19.18 13.60
N LYS A 444 -16.38 18.73 12.52
CA LYS A 444 -15.78 19.59 11.51
C LYS A 444 -16.89 20.07 10.57
N ASN A 445 -17.06 21.38 10.44
CA ASN A 445 -17.94 22.02 9.46
C ASN A 445 -19.35 21.39 9.41
N ASN A 446 -20.13 21.43 10.49
CA ASN A 446 -21.54 21.02 10.45
C ASN A 446 -22.36 22.00 9.61
N GLY A 447 -23.18 21.50 8.71
CA GLY A 447 -23.93 22.36 7.80
C GLY A 447 -24.52 21.62 6.63
N TRP A 448 -25.01 22.40 5.68
CA TRP A 448 -25.71 21.91 4.51
C TRP A 448 -24.75 21.25 3.53
N VAL A 449 -25.06 20.01 3.18
CA VAL A 449 -24.41 19.24 2.13
C VAL A 449 -25.47 18.69 1.20
N ALA A 450 -25.17 18.75 -0.09
CA ALA A 450 -26.00 18.13 -1.11
C ALA A 450 -25.96 16.60 -0.96
N SER A 451 -27.11 15.95 -0.99
CA SER A 451 -27.32 14.51 -0.78
C SER A 451 -26.48 13.58 -1.67
N ASP A 452 -26.02 14.06 -2.83
CA ASP A 452 -25.10 13.36 -3.75
C ASP A 452 -23.68 13.20 -3.19
N ASN A 453 -23.38 13.87 -2.08
CA ASN A 453 -22.08 13.81 -1.42
C ASN A 453 -22.02 12.77 -0.31
N PHE A 454 -23.12 12.11 0.07
CA PHE A 454 -23.11 11.09 1.12
C PHE A 454 -24.08 9.93 0.87
N ASN A 455 -23.86 8.79 1.53
CA ASN A 455 -24.77 7.63 1.52
C ASN A 455 -25.41 7.44 2.90
N LYS A 456 -26.68 6.99 2.96
CA LYS A 456 -27.31 6.51 4.20
C LYS A 456 -26.60 5.24 4.67
N LEU A 457 -26.24 5.22 5.95
CA LEU A 457 -25.72 4.07 6.66
C LEU A 457 -26.90 3.25 7.21
N ALA A 458 -26.74 1.93 7.37
CA ALA A 458 -27.78 1.09 7.95
C ALA A 458 -28.24 1.63 9.33
N ALA A 459 -29.51 1.44 9.71
CA ALA A 459 -30.12 2.03 10.93
C ALA A 459 -29.34 1.74 12.24
N ASN A 460 -28.51 0.68 12.23
CA ASN A 460 -27.66 0.27 13.36
C ASN A 460 -26.15 0.31 13.02
N ALA A 461 -25.75 0.99 11.94
CA ALA A 461 -24.35 1.18 11.61
C ALA A 461 -23.70 1.89 12.80
N PRO A 462 -22.68 1.29 13.44
CA PRO A 462 -22.05 1.90 14.60
C PRO A 462 -21.57 3.27 14.16
N ILE A 463 -21.98 4.30 14.91
CA ILE A 463 -21.43 5.65 14.78
C ILE A 463 -19.92 5.43 14.75
N GLN A 464 -19.28 5.72 13.62
CA GLN A 464 -17.82 5.66 13.57
C GLN A 464 -17.35 6.96 14.21
N THR A 465 -17.57 7.02 15.52
CA THR A 465 -16.80 7.86 16.37
C THR A 465 -15.34 7.48 16.08
N THR A 466 -14.58 8.34 15.41
CA THR A 466 -13.40 8.75 16.16
C THR A 466 -13.99 9.26 17.47
N PRO A 467 -13.56 8.73 18.63
CA PRO A 467 -14.09 9.16 19.90
C PRO A 467 -14.23 10.67 19.81
N SER A 468 -15.43 11.21 20.06
CA SER A 468 -15.40 12.45 20.79
C SER A 468 -14.49 12.10 21.95
N TYR A 469 -13.31 12.72 22.05
CA TYR A 469 -12.40 12.38 23.14
C TYR A 469 -13.11 12.56 24.48
N PHE A 470 -14.28 13.20 24.46
CA PHE A 470 -15.13 13.68 25.50
C PHE A 470 -16.60 13.74 25.06
N LYS A 471 -17.54 13.40 25.92
CA LYS A 471 -18.99 13.57 25.76
C LYS A 471 -19.50 14.60 26.77
N VAL A 472 -20.68 15.18 26.51
CA VAL A 472 -21.39 15.93 27.55
C VAL A 472 -21.65 14.99 28.73
N GLY A 473 -21.26 15.43 29.93
CA GLY A 473 -21.24 14.61 31.14
C GLY A 473 -19.89 13.96 31.46
N ASP A 474 -18.93 13.93 30.53
CA ASP A 474 -17.60 13.40 30.83
C ASP A 474 -16.88 14.31 31.83
N LYS A 475 -16.32 13.68 32.87
CA LYS A 475 -15.36 14.33 33.75
C LYS A 475 -14.03 14.46 33.00
N ILE A 476 -13.36 15.60 33.12
CA ILE A 476 -12.11 15.92 32.43
C ILE A 476 -11.07 16.47 33.42
N GLN A 477 -9.79 16.41 33.05
CA GLN A 477 -8.69 17.06 33.76
C GLN A 477 -7.79 17.81 32.77
N LEU A 478 -7.47 19.08 33.06
CA LEU A 478 -6.49 19.85 32.31
C LEU A 478 -5.10 19.22 32.46
N PHE A 479 -4.45 18.81 31.36
CA PHE A 479 -3.07 18.31 31.43
C PHE A 479 -2.01 19.42 31.30
N ARG A 480 -2.44 20.65 31.02
CA ARG A 480 -1.68 21.91 31.04
C ARG A 480 -2.63 23.08 31.36
N SER A 481 -2.09 24.19 31.86
CA SER A 481 -2.89 25.42 32.06
C SER A 481 -3.52 25.86 30.74
N ALA A 482 -4.76 26.33 30.80
CA ALA A 482 -5.55 26.57 29.60
C ALA A 482 -6.37 27.85 29.70
N ASN A 483 -6.41 28.62 28.60
CA ASN A 483 -7.29 29.76 28.46
C ASN A 483 -8.75 29.28 28.41
N VAL A 484 -9.58 29.85 29.28
CA VAL A 484 -11.03 29.64 29.32
C VAL A 484 -11.71 30.81 28.65
N ARG A 485 -12.66 30.52 27.75
CA ARG A 485 -13.33 31.53 26.93
C ARG A 485 -14.84 31.49 27.04
N SER A 486 -15.49 32.62 26.78
CA SER A 486 -16.96 32.71 26.71
C SER A 486 -17.55 32.10 25.44
N ASN A 487 -16.75 31.92 24.40
CA ASN A 487 -17.13 31.28 23.14
C ASN A 487 -15.90 30.62 22.46
N THR A 488 -16.07 30.06 21.25
CA THR A 488 -15.02 29.31 20.53
C THR A 488 -14.15 30.17 19.59
N ILE A 489 -14.33 31.50 19.62
CA ILE A 489 -13.57 32.46 18.80
C ILE A 489 -12.36 32.93 19.62
N ILE A 490 -11.16 32.91 19.02
CA ILE A 490 -9.93 33.38 19.67
C ILE A 490 -9.80 34.89 19.46
N GLU A 491 -10.36 35.67 20.37
CA GLU A 491 -10.26 37.14 20.42
C GLU A 491 -10.10 37.65 21.86
N ALA A 492 -9.64 38.88 22.06
CA ALA A 492 -9.39 39.43 23.39
C ALA A 492 -10.67 39.48 24.26
N SER A 493 -11.79 39.87 23.66
CA SER A 493 -13.14 39.95 24.28
C SER A 493 -13.70 38.61 24.76
N SER A 494 -13.24 37.49 24.19
CA SER A 494 -13.73 36.15 24.54
C SER A 494 -12.98 35.53 25.73
N LEU A 495 -11.82 36.07 26.15
CA LEU A 495 -11.00 35.47 27.21
C LEU A 495 -11.61 35.77 28.59
N LYS A 496 -12.05 34.73 29.30
CA LYS A 496 -12.53 34.85 30.69
C LYS A 496 -11.37 34.78 31.70
N GLY A 497 -10.32 34.04 31.36
CA GLY A 497 -9.13 33.87 32.21
C GLY A 497 -8.40 32.57 31.90
N VAL A 498 -7.58 32.09 32.84
CA VAL A 498 -6.76 30.89 32.67
C VAL A 498 -6.98 29.95 33.84
N ASN A 499 -7.41 28.72 33.57
CA ASN A 499 -7.42 27.66 34.58
C ASN A 499 -6.05 26.99 34.64
N LYS A 500 -5.62 26.67 35.87
CA LYS A 500 -4.34 26.01 36.12
C LYS A 500 -4.38 24.55 35.66
N LYS A 501 -3.21 24.01 35.31
CA LYS A 501 -3.02 22.58 35.10
C LYS A 501 -3.61 21.78 36.27
N ASP A 502 -4.14 20.59 35.96
CA ASP A 502 -4.77 19.63 36.87
C ASP A 502 -6.18 19.99 37.35
N ALA A 503 -6.72 21.15 36.97
CA ALA A 503 -8.11 21.50 37.21
C ALA A 503 -9.06 20.46 36.57
N THR A 504 -10.04 20.00 37.34
CA THR A 504 -11.04 19.02 36.90
C THR A 504 -12.36 19.70 36.58
N GLY A 505 -13.14 19.11 35.69
CA GLY A 505 -14.45 19.65 35.33
C GLY A 505 -15.33 18.64 34.63
N THR A 506 -16.54 19.05 34.30
CA THR A 506 -17.52 18.25 33.58
C THR A 506 -17.85 18.96 32.27
N ILE A 507 -17.88 18.24 31.17
CA ILE A 507 -18.26 18.85 29.90
C ILE A 507 -19.77 19.08 29.89
N LYS A 508 -20.17 20.33 29.63
CA LYS A 508 -21.57 20.76 29.55
C LYS A 508 -22.06 20.89 28.13
N ALA A 509 -21.17 21.28 27.20
CA ALA A 509 -21.51 21.41 25.79
C ALA A 509 -20.28 21.22 24.90
N GLY A 510 -20.51 20.96 23.61
CA GLY A 510 -19.50 20.62 22.63
C GLY A 510 -19.57 19.15 22.18
N PRO A 511 -18.75 18.73 21.20
CA PRO A 511 -17.71 19.51 20.53
C PRO A 511 -18.28 20.66 19.69
N LYS A 512 -17.60 21.80 19.68
CA LYS A 512 -17.88 22.93 18.78
C LYS A 512 -16.59 23.35 18.07
N SER A 513 -16.68 23.58 16.76
CA SER A 513 -15.55 24.10 15.99
C SER A 513 -15.27 25.55 16.39
N GLY A 514 -13.99 25.87 16.63
CA GLY A 514 -13.53 27.23 16.90
C GLY A 514 -12.49 27.72 15.89
N THR A 515 -11.81 28.81 16.22
CA THR A 515 -10.75 29.40 15.37
C THR A 515 -9.66 28.36 15.04
N ASN A 516 -9.12 28.42 13.82
CA ASN A 516 -8.08 27.51 13.30
C ASN A 516 -8.48 26.01 13.26
N ASN A 517 -9.76 25.69 13.09
CA ASN A 517 -10.28 24.31 13.10
C ASN A 517 -9.99 23.54 14.41
N SER A 518 -9.82 24.26 15.51
CA SER A 518 -9.64 23.66 16.83
C SER A 518 -11.00 23.16 17.36
N ILE A 519 -11.03 22.03 18.06
CA ILE A 519 -12.25 21.51 18.68
C ILE A 519 -12.35 22.09 20.09
N TRP A 520 -13.50 22.62 20.48
CA TRP A 520 -13.73 23.21 21.79
C TRP A 520 -14.88 22.51 22.51
N TYR A 521 -14.78 22.46 23.84
CA TYR A 521 -15.85 22.02 24.71
C TYR A 521 -16.05 23.06 25.79
N ASP A 522 -17.31 23.26 26.17
CA ASP A 522 -17.71 24.07 27.30
C ASP A 522 -17.64 23.21 28.55
N ILE A 523 -16.85 23.64 29.52
CA ILE A 523 -16.52 22.87 30.70
C ILE A 523 -16.97 23.64 31.94
N ASP A 524 -17.73 22.95 32.78
CA ASP A 524 -18.09 23.31 34.16
C ASP A 524 -17.00 22.74 35.07
N PHE A 525 -16.01 23.57 35.38
CA PHE A 525 -14.86 23.19 36.18
C PHE A 525 -15.23 23.20 37.67
N ASP A 526 -14.75 22.20 38.41
CA ASP A 526 -15.06 22.07 39.82
C ASP A 526 -14.31 23.15 40.66
N GLY A 527 -14.94 23.64 41.74
CA GLY A 527 -14.32 24.58 42.70
C GLY A 527 -14.28 26.04 42.23
N ASP A 528 -13.20 26.76 42.57
CA ASP A 528 -13.01 28.19 42.20
C ASP A 528 -12.48 28.40 40.77
N SER A 529 -12.53 27.36 39.93
CA SER A 529 -12.04 27.41 38.54
C SER A 529 -13.04 28.13 37.63
N LEU A 530 -12.56 28.73 36.54
CA LEU A 530 -13.42 29.45 35.59
C LEU A 530 -14.08 28.48 34.61
N ASP A 531 -15.41 28.54 34.50
CA ASP A 531 -16.16 27.78 33.50
C ASP A 531 -16.08 28.40 32.12
N GLY A 532 -16.14 27.58 31.08
CA GLY A 532 -16.26 28.06 29.71
C GLY A 532 -15.62 27.15 28.66
N TRP A 533 -15.53 27.68 27.46
CA TRP A 533 -14.98 27.00 26.30
C TRP A 533 -13.46 26.88 26.40
N VAL A 534 -12.95 25.65 26.27
CA VAL A 534 -11.52 25.34 26.21
C VAL A 534 -11.25 24.44 25.00
N VAL A 535 -10.13 24.64 24.31
CA VAL A 535 -9.73 23.77 23.19
C VAL A 535 -9.36 22.37 23.67
N SER A 536 -9.82 21.34 22.95
CA SER A 536 -9.72 19.90 23.26
C SER A 536 -8.31 19.41 23.53
N ASP A 537 -7.31 20.12 23.00
CA ASP A 537 -5.91 19.78 23.16
C ASP A 537 -5.37 20.21 24.53
N ASN A 538 -6.18 20.64 25.48
CA ASN A 538 -5.73 21.07 26.80
C ASN A 538 -6.15 20.14 27.94
N TYR A 539 -7.04 19.19 27.69
CA TYR A 539 -7.57 18.27 28.70
C TYR A 539 -7.63 16.83 28.19
N VAL A 540 -7.81 15.91 29.13
CA VAL A 540 -8.02 14.46 28.97
C VAL A 540 -9.24 14.04 29.81
N ILE A 541 -9.92 12.92 29.54
CA ILE A 541 -11.05 12.49 30.39
C ILE A 541 -10.44 12.22 31.76
N ALA A 542 -11.02 12.78 32.82
CA ALA A 542 -10.64 12.49 34.19
C ALA A 542 -10.87 11.00 34.41
N GLY A 543 -9.78 10.24 34.38
CA GLY A 543 -9.78 8.79 34.48
C GLY A 543 -9.79 7.98 33.17
N VAL A 544 -9.77 8.56 31.95
CA VAL A 544 -9.75 7.76 30.69
C VAL A 544 -8.77 8.28 29.64
N GLY A 545 -7.78 7.46 29.35
CA GLY A 545 -7.18 7.35 28.03
C GLY A 545 -7.15 5.87 27.67
N ALA A 546 -8.30 5.23 27.42
CA ALA A 546 -8.31 3.82 27.03
C ALA A 546 -9.68 3.38 26.48
N GLY A 547 -9.71 2.56 25.43
CA GLY A 547 -10.73 1.50 25.40
C GLY A 547 -10.53 0.60 26.62
N PRO A 548 -11.45 -0.31 27.00
CA PRO A 548 -11.13 -1.28 28.04
C PRO A 548 -9.79 -1.95 27.70
N LEU A 549 -8.84 -1.90 28.64
CA LEU A 549 -7.50 -2.43 28.39
C LEU A 549 -7.64 -3.89 27.97
N PRO A 550 -6.88 -4.35 26.96
CA PRO A 550 -6.99 -5.72 26.51
C PRO A 550 -6.68 -6.66 27.66
N VAL A 551 -7.60 -7.60 27.89
CA VAL A 551 -7.45 -8.62 28.93
C VAL A 551 -6.53 -9.72 28.37
N PRO A 552 -5.46 -10.09 29.09
CA PRO A 552 -4.64 -11.26 28.76
C PRO A 552 -5.50 -12.51 28.56
N VAL A 553 -5.14 -13.35 27.58
CA VAL A 553 -5.85 -14.59 27.28
C VAL A 553 -4.90 -15.76 27.50
N GLY A 554 -5.25 -16.63 28.44
CA GLY A 554 -4.38 -17.74 28.84
C GLY A 554 -3.01 -17.23 29.29
N ASN A 555 -1.95 -17.75 28.68
CA ASN A 555 -0.57 -17.33 28.98
C ASN A 555 -0.09 -16.14 28.14
N HIS A 556 -0.93 -15.54 27.30
CA HIS A 556 -0.53 -14.46 26.40
C HIS A 556 -0.71 -13.05 27.00
N PRO A 557 0.17 -12.09 26.69
CA PRO A 557 1.37 -12.26 25.87
C PRO A 557 2.47 -13.05 26.61
N ASN A 558 3.33 -13.75 25.86
CA ASN A 558 4.46 -14.53 26.36
C ASN A 558 5.70 -14.52 25.43
N THR A 559 5.81 -13.57 24.49
CA THR A 559 7.01 -13.41 23.67
C THR A 559 7.95 -12.32 24.20
N VAL A 560 7.58 -11.05 24.08
CA VAL A 560 8.41 -9.88 24.46
C VAL A 560 8.11 -9.36 25.87
N ILE A 561 6.90 -9.66 26.36
CA ILE A 561 6.41 -9.24 27.66
C ILE A 561 5.36 -10.25 28.13
N ASN A 562 5.26 -10.49 29.44
CA ASN A 562 4.16 -11.26 30.01
C ASN A 562 3.03 -10.36 30.55
N ALA A 563 1.90 -10.96 30.89
CA ALA A 563 0.75 -10.23 31.44
C ALA A 563 1.07 -9.40 32.70
N LYS A 564 1.92 -9.91 33.59
CA LYS A 564 2.29 -9.21 34.85
C LYS A 564 3.16 -8.00 34.58
N GLU A 565 4.19 -8.16 33.74
CA GLU A 565 5.08 -7.07 33.34
C GLU A 565 4.32 -6.01 32.54
N LEU A 566 3.40 -6.42 31.68
CA LEU A 566 2.56 -5.49 30.93
C LEU A 566 1.69 -4.63 31.86
N ALA A 567 1.18 -5.19 32.96
CA ALA A 567 0.45 -4.42 33.97
C ALA A 567 1.34 -3.35 34.63
N VAL A 568 2.58 -3.70 34.97
CA VAL A 568 3.57 -2.73 35.51
C VAL A 568 3.88 -1.63 34.50
N VAL A 569 4.10 -1.99 33.22
CA VAL A 569 4.35 -0.98 32.16
C VAL A 569 3.16 -0.05 32.02
N ARG A 570 1.93 -0.59 31.96
CA ARG A 570 0.69 0.21 31.89
C ARG A 570 0.60 1.19 33.05
N GLU A 571 0.86 0.73 34.27
CA GLU A 571 0.85 1.57 35.46
C GLU A 571 1.89 2.69 35.37
N ARG A 572 3.14 2.36 34.99
CA ARG A 572 4.21 3.36 34.86
C ARG A 572 3.95 4.36 33.75
N VAL A 573 3.43 3.93 32.61
CA VAL A 573 3.04 4.83 31.51
C VAL A 573 1.90 5.76 31.95
N LEU A 574 0.89 5.23 32.64
CA LEU A 574 -0.22 6.01 33.19
C LEU A 574 0.27 7.08 34.17
N LYS A 575 1.23 6.71 35.05
CA LYS A 575 1.88 7.61 36.00
C LYS A 575 2.98 8.49 35.39
N ARG A 576 3.24 8.37 34.08
CA ARG A 576 4.33 9.04 33.33
C ARG A 576 5.71 8.85 33.98
N GLN A 577 5.94 7.67 34.53
CA GLN A 577 7.19 7.30 35.18
C GLN A 577 8.23 6.87 34.14
N GLY A 578 9.41 7.45 34.24
CA GLY A 578 10.56 7.01 33.46
C GLY A 578 11.13 5.68 33.97
N PRO A 579 11.82 4.92 33.10
CA PRO A 579 12.08 5.22 31.70
C PRO A 579 10.93 4.86 30.74
N GLN A 580 9.90 4.15 31.22
CA GLN A 580 8.75 3.69 30.42
C GLN A 580 8.04 4.83 29.69
N TRP A 581 7.84 5.97 30.35
CA TRP A 581 7.13 7.10 29.73
C TRP A 581 7.83 7.61 28.46
N THR A 582 9.13 7.87 28.53
CA THR A 582 9.91 8.35 27.36
C THR A 582 9.94 7.29 26.25
N ALA A 583 10.07 6.02 26.61
CA ALA A 583 10.04 4.92 25.65
C ALA A 583 8.65 4.74 25.01
N TYR A 584 7.58 4.96 25.76
CA TYR A 584 6.21 4.96 25.25
C TYR A 584 5.98 6.07 24.22
N GLN A 585 6.55 7.26 24.44
CA GLN A 585 6.47 8.34 23.45
C GLN A 585 7.11 7.94 22.10
N ALA A 586 8.24 7.23 22.14
CA ALA A 586 8.89 6.69 20.94
C ALA A 586 8.03 5.60 20.25
N LEU A 587 7.51 4.64 21.02
CA LEU A 587 6.57 3.63 20.51
C LEU A 587 5.34 4.28 19.87
N SER A 588 4.72 5.26 20.54
CA SER A 588 3.51 5.92 20.08
C SER A 588 3.74 6.63 18.74
N LYS A 589 4.91 7.25 18.54
CA LYS A 589 5.30 7.84 17.26
C LYS A 589 5.34 6.79 16.14
N ASP A 590 5.98 5.64 16.37
CA ASP A 590 6.06 4.56 15.39
C ASP A 590 4.69 3.91 15.13
N ALA A 591 3.88 3.69 16.16
CA ALA A 591 2.54 3.15 16.04
C ALA A 591 1.62 4.09 15.23
N ASN A 592 1.72 5.40 15.45
CA ASN A 592 1.00 6.41 14.66
C ASN A 592 1.43 6.40 13.19
N ALA A 593 2.73 6.27 12.91
CA ALA A 593 3.21 6.09 11.54
C ALA A 593 2.68 4.78 10.91
N GLY A 594 2.59 3.71 11.70
CA GLY A 594 2.01 2.43 11.30
C GLY A 594 0.56 2.52 10.86
N LEU A 595 -0.26 3.42 11.44
CA LEU A 595 -1.65 3.62 11.01
C LEU A 595 -1.76 4.03 9.53
N SER A 596 -0.79 4.77 9.02
CA SER A 596 -0.73 5.21 7.61
C SER A 596 0.02 4.24 6.70
N PHE A 597 0.61 3.17 7.25
CA PHE A 597 1.34 2.18 6.48
C PHE A 597 0.37 1.37 5.58
N ASN A 598 0.65 1.38 4.27
CA ASN A 598 -0.17 0.75 3.24
C ASN A 598 0.62 -0.06 2.20
N LYS A 599 1.94 -0.22 2.37
CA LYS A 599 2.79 -1.01 1.46
C LYS A 599 2.27 -2.46 1.39
N THR A 600 2.29 -3.01 0.19
CA THR A 600 1.89 -4.40 -0.09
C THR A 600 3.15 -5.25 -0.20
N PRO A 601 3.26 -6.37 0.55
CA PRO A 601 4.40 -7.27 0.34
C PRO A 601 4.28 -7.92 -1.04
N PRO A 602 5.39 -8.10 -1.78
CA PRO A 602 5.36 -8.83 -3.04
C PRO A 602 5.11 -10.32 -2.77
N LYS A 603 4.46 -11.02 -3.71
CA LYS A 603 4.15 -12.45 -3.55
C LYS A 603 5.42 -13.32 -3.47
N LEU A 604 6.42 -13.01 -4.28
CA LEU A 604 7.74 -13.65 -4.23
C LEU A 604 8.77 -12.65 -3.71
N ILE A 605 9.51 -13.02 -2.66
CA ILE A 605 10.65 -12.26 -2.16
C ILE A 605 11.93 -13.03 -2.44
N VAL A 606 12.81 -12.44 -3.25
CA VAL A 606 14.13 -12.99 -3.57
C VAL A 606 15.15 -12.39 -2.60
N THR A 607 15.95 -13.24 -1.95
CA THR A 607 16.93 -12.82 -0.93
C THR A 607 18.38 -12.96 -1.38
N TYR A 608 18.60 -13.18 -2.68
CA TYR A 608 19.91 -13.27 -3.32
C TYR A 608 19.79 -12.95 -4.82
N PRO A 609 20.71 -12.20 -5.47
CA PRO A 609 22.01 -11.68 -4.99
C PRO A 609 21.92 -10.46 -4.04
N ALA A 610 23.05 -9.81 -3.74
CA ALA A 610 23.19 -8.83 -2.64
C ALA A 610 22.29 -7.58 -2.78
N ASP A 611 22.02 -7.14 -4.01
CA ASP A 611 21.08 -6.07 -4.34
C ASP A 611 19.64 -6.44 -3.93
N GLN A 612 19.21 -7.66 -4.22
CA GLN A 612 17.91 -8.20 -3.82
C GLN A 612 17.82 -8.42 -2.30
N THR A 613 18.95 -8.75 -1.67
CA THR A 613 19.04 -8.96 -0.22
C THR A 613 18.65 -7.71 0.56
N SER A 614 19.14 -6.53 0.14
CA SER A 614 18.85 -5.26 0.84
C SER A 614 17.37 -4.90 0.74
N ILE A 615 16.77 -5.05 -0.45
CA ILE A 615 15.34 -4.80 -0.68
C ILE A 615 14.48 -5.73 0.18
N ALA A 616 14.81 -7.02 0.22
CA ALA A 616 14.08 -7.99 1.02
C ALA A 616 14.13 -7.64 2.52
N ARG A 617 15.30 -7.27 3.04
CA ARG A 617 15.47 -6.86 4.44
C ARG A 617 14.63 -5.64 4.79
N ASP A 618 14.56 -4.64 3.93
CA ASP A 618 13.75 -3.44 4.15
C ASP A 618 12.26 -3.78 4.22
N ILE A 619 11.78 -4.65 3.32
CA ILE A 619 10.39 -5.14 3.33
C ILE A 619 10.10 -5.88 4.64
N PHE A 620 10.93 -6.85 5.03
CA PHE A 620 10.71 -7.63 6.25
C PHE A 620 10.72 -6.74 7.50
N ARG A 621 11.67 -5.81 7.58
CA ARG A 621 11.86 -4.91 8.72
C ARG A 621 10.69 -3.95 8.87
N GLU A 622 10.32 -3.21 7.82
CA GLU A 622 9.26 -2.20 7.92
C GLU A 622 7.91 -2.83 8.29
N HIS A 623 7.54 -3.93 7.63
CA HIS A 623 6.28 -4.61 7.91
C HIS A 623 6.24 -5.12 9.36
N SER A 624 7.32 -5.77 9.82
CA SER A 624 7.39 -6.30 11.19
C SER A 624 7.39 -5.20 12.24
N LYS A 625 8.15 -4.12 12.00
CA LYS A 625 8.20 -2.96 12.90
C LYS A 625 6.82 -2.37 13.12
N TYR A 626 6.08 -2.03 12.06
CA TYR A 626 4.78 -1.38 12.21
C TYR A 626 3.71 -2.31 12.76
N ALA A 627 3.74 -3.60 12.43
CA ALA A 627 2.85 -4.59 13.05
C ALA A 627 3.09 -4.68 14.56
N TYR A 628 4.35 -4.82 14.99
CA TYR A 628 4.72 -4.92 16.40
C TYR A 628 4.40 -3.63 17.16
N ALA A 629 4.79 -2.47 16.64
CA ALA A 629 4.54 -1.17 17.27
C ALA A 629 3.04 -0.93 17.50
N CYS A 630 2.21 -1.22 16.50
CA CYS A 630 0.77 -1.07 16.63
C CYS A 630 0.19 -2.07 17.66
N ALA A 631 0.60 -3.34 17.64
CA ALA A 631 0.11 -4.33 18.59
C ALA A 631 0.49 -3.99 20.05
N LEU A 632 1.72 -3.54 20.28
CA LEU A 632 2.17 -3.14 21.62
C LEU A 632 1.47 -1.87 22.10
N ASN A 633 1.27 -0.88 21.21
CA ASN A 633 0.54 0.33 21.56
C ASN A 633 -0.95 0.05 21.86
N TYR A 634 -1.57 -0.91 21.16
CA TYR A 634 -2.89 -1.43 21.51
C TYR A 634 -2.92 -2.01 22.92
N GLN A 635 -1.92 -2.80 23.31
CA GLN A 635 -1.85 -3.37 24.65
C GLN A 635 -1.73 -2.31 25.75
N LEU A 636 -1.16 -1.14 25.49
CA LEU A 636 -1.05 -0.06 26.47
C LEU A 636 -2.25 0.89 26.52
N THR A 637 -3.02 0.96 25.44
CA THR A 637 -4.08 1.98 25.27
C THR A 637 -5.48 1.40 25.09
N GLY A 638 -5.62 0.11 24.78
CA GLY A 638 -6.90 -0.48 24.36
C GLY A 638 -7.47 0.07 23.05
N ASP A 639 -6.72 0.89 22.31
CA ASP A 639 -7.21 1.49 21.07
C ASP A 639 -7.18 0.49 19.91
N ASN A 640 -8.37 0.02 19.55
CA ASN A 640 -8.60 -0.98 18.50
C ASN A 640 -8.09 -0.56 17.11
N ARG A 641 -7.79 0.72 16.86
CA ARG A 641 -7.20 1.16 15.58
C ARG A 641 -5.83 0.53 15.36
N TYR A 642 -5.01 0.48 16.41
CA TYR A 642 -3.68 -0.11 16.31
C TYR A 642 -3.76 -1.64 16.18
N ALA A 643 -4.64 -2.31 16.94
CA ALA A 643 -4.87 -3.73 16.77
C ALA A 643 -5.37 -4.11 15.36
N THR A 644 -6.32 -3.32 14.82
CA THR A 644 -6.82 -3.47 13.46
C THR A 644 -5.67 -3.41 12.46
N LYS A 645 -4.83 -2.38 12.57
CA LYS A 645 -3.72 -2.16 11.64
C LYS A 645 -2.66 -3.25 11.74
N ALA A 646 -2.26 -3.65 12.94
CA ALA A 646 -1.30 -4.72 13.13
C ALA A 646 -1.80 -6.03 12.51
N ARG A 647 -3.08 -6.37 12.74
CA ARG A 647 -3.75 -7.49 12.08
C ARG A 647 -3.74 -7.35 10.56
N ASP A 648 -4.08 -6.17 10.01
CA ASP A 648 -4.15 -5.98 8.55
C ASP A 648 -2.77 -6.17 7.88
N ILE A 649 -1.71 -5.66 8.51
CA ILE A 649 -0.33 -5.82 8.01
C ILE A 649 0.02 -7.31 7.94
N MET A 650 -0.22 -8.06 9.02
CA MET A 650 0.09 -9.50 9.09
C MET A 650 -0.80 -10.33 8.16
N GLN A 651 -2.11 -10.07 8.17
CA GLN A 651 -3.09 -10.82 7.37
C GLN A 651 -2.81 -10.69 5.87
N LYS A 652 -2.35 -9.51 5.42
CA LYS A 652 -2.03 -9.27 4.02
C LYS A 652 -0.92 -10.17 3.48
N TRP A 653 0.05 -10.56 4.31
CA TRP A 653 1.09 -11.53 3.92
C TRP A 653 0.50 -12.92 3.67
N ALA A 654 -0.41 -13.36 4.54
CA ALA A 654 -1.10 -14.63 4.40
C ALA A 654 -2.11 -14.64 3.24
N ASP A 655 -2.77 -13.51 2.97
CA ASP A 655 -3.73 -13.40 1.87
C ASP A 655 -3.08 -13.44 0.49
N ILE A 656 -1.89 -12.86 0.37
CA ILE A 656 -1.08 -12.88 -0.86
C ILE A 656 -0.37 -14.22 -1.04
N ASP A 657 -0.26 -15.00 0.05
CA ASP A 657 0.55 -16.22 0.11
C ASP A 657 2.01 -15.93 -0.23
N VAL A 658 2.59 -14.97 0.50
CA VAL A 658 3.98 -14.52 0.29
C VAL A 658 4.95 -15.66 0.57
N TYR A 659 5.90 -15.89 -0.33
CA TYR A 659 6.91 -16.93 -0.19
C TYR A 659 8.29 -16.46 -0.69
N SER A 660 9.33 -17.23 -0.38
CA SER A 660 10.65 -17.07 -0.96
C SER A 660 11.07 -18.37 -1.66
N SER A 661 11.79 -18.26 -2.77
CA SER A 661 12.41 -19.39 -3.47
C SER A 661 13.93 -19.44 -3.28
N SER A 662 14.49 -18.53 -2.48
CA SER A 662 15.94 -18.40 -2.30
C SER A 662 16.47 -19.40 -1.27
N SER A 663 17.60 -20.03 -1.55
CA SER A 663 18.27 -20.91 -0.58
C SER A 663 18.69 -20.18 0.71
N SER A 664 18.95 -18.87 0.63
CA SER A 664 19.28 -18.02 1.78
C SER A 664 18.06 -17.44 2.52
N ALA A 665 16.83 -17.79 2.12
CA ALA A 665 15.61 -17.16 2.63
C ALA A 665 15.50 -17.25 4.16
N GLY A 666 15.85 -18.40 4.74
CA GLY A 666 15.80 -18.64 6.19
C GLY A 666 16.60 -17.63 7.00
N LEU A 667 17.77 -17.24 6.50
CA LEU A 667 18.65 -16.25 7.15
C LEU A 667 17.95 -14.91 7.30
N HIS A 668 17.16 -14.50 6.32
CA HIS A 668 16.51 -13.19 6.32
C HIS A 668 15.11 -13.26 6.93
N MET A 669 14.27 -14.20 6.52
CA MET A 669 12.90 -14.29 7.03
C MET A 669 12.89 -14.54 8.53
N GLY A 670 13.66 -15.50 9.04
CA GLY A 670 13.76 -15.75 10.48
C GLY A 670 14.36 -14.57 11.25
N SER A 671 15.28 -13.83 10.63
CA SER A 671 15.90 -12.67 11.26
C SER A 671 15.04 -11.42 11.32
N TYR A 672 14.12 -11.21 10.38
CA TYR A 672 13.42 -9.94 10.26
C TYR A 672 11.91 -10.03 10.50
N LEU A 673 11.30 -11.22 10.35
CA LEU A 673 9.85 -11.40 10.54
C LEU A 673 9.43 -11.76 11.97
N VAL A 674 10.36 -11.92 12.91
CA VAL A 674 10.02 -12.25 14.31
C VAL A 674 9.04 -11.25 14.96
N GLY A 675 9.05 -9.99 14.54
CA GLY A 675 8.08 -8.98 14.97
C GLY A 675 6.61 -9.32 14.65
N PHE A 676 6.34 -10.16 13.64
CA PHE A 676 5.00 -10.69 13.40
C PHE A 676 4.55 -11.65 14.50
N MET A 677 5.45 -12.48 15.04
CA MET A 677 5.10 -13.37 16.16
C MET A 677 4.83 -12.55 17.42
N TYR A 678 5.60 -11.48 17.65
CA TYR A 678 5.33 -10.57 18.76
C TYR A 678 3.99 -9.85 18.60
N ALA A 679 3.70 -9.34 17.41
CA ALA A 679 2.41 -8.73 17.13
C ALA A 679 1.25 -9.72 17.25
N TYR A 680 1.42 -10.96 16.80
CA TYR A 680 0.41 -12.01 16.92
C TYR A 680 0.10 -12.32 18.39
N ASP A 681 1.14 -12.54 19.19
CA ASP A 681 1.06 -12.82 20.63
C ASP A 681 0.30 -11.69 21.37
N LEU A 682 0.65 -10.44 21.09
CA LEU A 682 -0.01 -9.26 21.63
C LEU A 682 -1.45 -9.06 21.11
N LEU A 683 -1.90 -9.81 20.10
CA LEU A 683 -3.25 -9.70 19.56
C LEU A 683 -4.11 -10.94 19.84
N VAL A 684 -3.67 -11.91 20.64
CA VAL A 684 -4.45 -13.13 20.93
C VAL A 684 -5.86 -12.78 21.45
N GLY A 685 -5.98 -11.85 22.39
CA GLY A 685 -7.27 -11.38 22.92
C GLY A 685 -8.05 -10.38 22.05
N TYR A 686 -7.57 -10.02 20.86
CA TYR A 686 -8.25 -9.04 20.02
C TYR A 686 -9.41 -9.65 19.20
N ASN A 687 -10.65 -9.30 19.55
CA ASN A 687 -11.86 -9.85 18.92
C ASN A 687 -12.03 -9.49 17.43
N GLY A 688 -11.36 -8.43 16.94
CA GLY A 688 -11.46 -8.01 15.53
C GLY A 688 -10.66 -8.86 14.54
N TRP A 689 -9.97 -9.91 15.00
CA TRP A 689 -9.29 -10.88 14.14
C TRP A 689 -9.99 -12.24 14.23
N SER A 690 -10.78 -12.56 13.19
CA SER A 690 -11.59 -13.78 13.15
C SER A 690 -10.73 -15.04 13.21
N SER A 691 -11.29 -16.11 13.79
CA SER A 691 -10.64 -17.41 13.91
C SER A 691 -10.19 -17.97 12.55
N ALA A 692 -10.99 -17.78 11.49
CA ALA A 692 -10.64 -18.20 10.13
C ALA A 692 -9.40 -17.47 9.60
N ASN A 693 -9.31 -16.15 9.81
CA ASN A 693 -8.17 -15.36 9.38
C ASN A 693 -6.92 -15.68 10.19
N ARG A 694 -7.05 -15.89 11.51
CA ARG A 694 -5.96 -16.37 12.36
C ARG A 694 -5.45 -17.73 11.90
N ALA A 695 -6.35 -18.67 11.61
CA ALA A 695 -5.99 -20.00 11.09
C ALA A 695 -5.28 -19.91 9.74
N LYS A 696 -5.73 -19.03 8.84
CA LYS A 696 -5.07 -18.76 7.56
C LYS A 696 -3.66 -18.19 7.76
N PHE A 697 -3.50 -17.23 8.67
CA PHE A 697 -2.20 -16.67 8.99
C PHE A 697 -1.24 -17.71 9.59
N LYS A 698 -1.71 -18.52 10.55
CA LYS A 698 -0.92 -19.63 11.12
C LYS A 698 -0.50 -20.61 10.02
N SER A 699 -1.43 -21.04 9.18
CA SER A 699 -1.16 -21.96 8.07
C SER A 699 -0.13 -21.39 7.09
N TRP A 700 -0.29 -20.13 6.69
CA TRP A 700 0.70 -19.45 5.85
C TRP A 700 2.09 -19.41 6.50
N TRP A 701 2.17 -19.07 7.79
CA TRP A 701 3.46 -19.04 8.50
C TRP A 701 4.14 -20.41 8.53
N TYR A 702 3.40 -21.47 8.88
CA TYR A 702 3.90 -22.84 8.90
C TYR A 702 4.30 -23.36 7.52
N ASN A 703 3.67 -22.90 6.45
CA ASN A 703 3.93 -23.37 5.09
C ASN A 703 4.99 -22.54 4.34
N ARG A 704 5.13 -21.24 4.66
CA ARG A 704 5.95 -20.30 3.88
C ARG A 704 7.15 -19.73 4.64
N ILE A 705 7.11 -19.70 5.97
CA ILE A 705 8.14 -19.05 6.79
C ILE A 705 8.93 -20.07 7.61
N LEU A 706 8.23 -20.88 8.40
CA LEU A 706 8.87 -21.83 9.30
C LEU A 706 9.78 -22.85 8.58
N PRO A 707 9.45 -23.38 7.38
CA PRO A 707 10.31 -24.34 6.69
C PRO A 707 11.70 -23.76 6.41
N HIS A 708 11.79 -22.49 6.00
CA HIS A 708 13.07 -21.82 5.80
C HIS A 708 13.88 -21.64 7.10
N CYS A 709 13.20 -21.43 8.24
CA CYS A 709 13.88 -21.41 9.53
C CYS A 709 14.39 -22.82 9.90
N ARG A 710 13.60 -23.86 9.64
CA ARG A 710 13.95 -25.27 9.85
C ARG A 710 15.16 -25.68 9.02
N ASP A 711 15.22 -25.30 7.75
CA ASP A 711 16.36 -25.59 6.86
C ASP A 711 17.69 -25.11 7.46
N VAL A 712 17.71 -23.92 8.07
CA VAL A 712 18.91 -23.35 8.73
C VAL A 712 19.23 -24.09 10.04
N ILE A 713 18.19 -24.49 10.79
CA ILE A 713 18.33 -25.21 12.07
C ILE A 713 18.84 -26.65 11.86
N GLU A 714 18.42 -27.30 10.78
CA GLU A 714 18.72 -28.70 10.46
C GLU A 714 19.97 -28.87 9.58
N GLY A 715 20.43 -27.80 8.94
CA GLY A 715 21.64 -27.81 8.09
C GLY A 715 21.37 -28.16 6.62
N GLY A 716 20.15 -27.95 6.13
CA GLY A 716 19.73 -28.20 4.75
C GLY A 716 20.15 -27.14 3.72
N ASP A 717 20.60 -25.95 4.15
CA ASP A 717 21.14 -24.92 3.26
C ASP A 717 22.56 -25.29 2.78
N PRO A 718 22.83 -25.42 1.46
CA PRO A 718 24.15 -25.76 0.89
C PRO A 718 25.31 -24.89 1.40
N LYS A 719 25.02 -23.65 1.82
CA LYS A 719 26.02 -22.73 2.41
C LYS A 719 26.50 -23.18 3.81
N TYR A 720 25.77 -24.07 4.47
CA TYR A 720 26.05 -24.58 5.81
C TYR A 720 26.14 -26.12 5.89
N VAL A 721 25.96 -26.82 4.76
CA VAL A 721 26.12 -28.30 4.64
C VAL A 721 27.50 -28.80 5.11
N VAL A 722 28.52 -27.93 5.14
CA VAL A 722 29.88 -28.31 5.57
C VAL A 722 30.16 -28.12 7.07
N ASN A 723 29.41 -27.26 7.80
CA ASN A 723 29.74 -26.92 9.19
C ASN A 723 28.59 -27.03 10.20
N ASN A 724 27.34 -27.19 9.78
CA ASN A 724 26.19 -27.22 10.71
C ASN A 724 25.34 -28.47 10.53
N LYS A 725 25.99 -29.64 10.43
CA LYS A 725 25.31 -30.93 10.55
C LYS A 725 24.80 -31.08 11.98
N MET A 726 23.56 -30.64 12.22
CA MET A 726 22.72 -31.22 13.25
C MET A 726 22.35 -32.66 12.83
N VAL A 727 23.34 -33.55 12.82
CA VAL A 727 23.12 -34.99 12.67
C VAL A 727 23.26 -35.60 14.07
N GLY A 728 22.15 -35.67 14.80
CA GLY A 728 22.03 -36.39 16.06
C GLY A 728 22.37 -35.62 17.35
N ASN A 729 22.42 -36.37 18.47
CA ASN A 729 22.72 -35.90 19.83
C ASN A 729 24.21 -35.58 20.08
N ASP A 730 25.04 -35.52 19.04
CA ASP A 730 26.48 -35.28 19.16
C ASP A 730 26.77 -33.76 19.30
N THR A 731 27.06 -33.33 20.52
CA THR A 731 27.33 -31.94 20.89
C THR A 731 28.72 -31.44 20.48
N SER A 732 29.58 -32.32 19.92
CA SER A 732 30.94 -31.98 19.49
C SER A 732 31.01 -31.23 18.15
N LYS A 733 29.89 -31.15 17.41
CA LYS A 733 29.77 -30.52 16.08
C LYS A 733 28.88 -29.27 16.08
N TRP A 734 28.54 -28.75 17.24
CA TRP A 734 27.60 -27.64 17.35
C TRP A 734 28.27 -26.32 16.98
N ASP A 735 27.80 -25.76 15.85
CA ASP A 735 28.03 -24.53 15.05
C ASP A 735 27.47 -23.13 15.48
N PRO A 736 27.37 -22.63 16.75
CA PRO A 736 26.67 -21.37 17.05
C PRO A 736 27.06 -20.19 16.15
N SER A 737 26.10 -19.78 15.33
CA SER A 737 26.20 -18.60 14.48
C SER A 737 25.05 -17.64 14.74
N ASN A 738 25.29 -16.37 14.39
CA ASN A 738 24.32 -15.29 14.59
C ASN A 738 23.02 -15.51 13.81
N TRP A 739 23.11 -16.26 12.71
CA TRP A 739 21.95 -16.66 11.91
C TRP A 739 21.17 -17.82 12.55
N LEU A 740 21.86 -18.82 13.11
CA LEU A 740 21.22 -19.94 13.81
C LEU A 740 20.39 -19.42 15.00
N GLU A 741 20.94 -18.49 15.78
CA GLU A 741 20.22 -17.91 16.92
C GLU A 741 19.01 -17.07 16.49
N ALA A 742 19.11 -16.38 15.36
CA ALA A 742 17.99 -15.62 14.81
C ALA A 742 16.82 -16.54 14.45
N VAL A 743 17.09 -17.66 13.78
CA VAL A 743 16.03 -18.61 13.37
C VAL A 743 15.50 -19.43 14.56
N ILE A 744 16.32 -19.76 15.57
CA ILE A 744 15.84 -20.38 16.81
C ILE A 744 14.96 -19.38 17.57
N SER A 745 15.36 -18.11 17.66
CA SER A 745 14.57 -17.05 18.28
C SER A 745 13.20 -16.89 17.60
N CYS A 746 13.17 -16.84 16.26
CA CYS A 746 11.93 -16.77 15.50
C CYS A 746 11.04 -18.02 15.67
N SER A 747 11.65 -19.21 15.69
CA SER A 747 10.93 -20.47 15.88
C SER A 747 10.39 -20.61 17.30
N LEU A 748 11.13 -20.15 18.31
CA LEU A 748 10.67 -20.10 19.71
C LEU A 748 9.53 -19.11 19.86
N ALA A 749 9.63 -17.92 19.27
CA ALA A 749 8.55 -16.94 19.24
C ALA A 749 7.31 -17.50 18.56
N THR A 750 7.47 -18.29 17.49
CA THR A 750 6.37 -19.00 16.83
C THR A 750 5.69 -19.98 17.79
N GLY A 751 6.48 -20.81 18.48
CA GLY A 751 5.96 -21.76 19.47
C GLY A 751 5.22 -21.09 20.63
N CYS A 752 5.74 -19.97 21.12
CA CYS A 752 5.09 -19.16 22.15
C CYS A 752 3.79 -18.51 21.64
N ALA A 753 3.84 -17.79 20.52
CA ALA A 753 2.71 -17.02 19.99
C ALA A 753 1.55 -17.89 19.50
N PHE A 754 1.84 -19.09 18.97
CA PHE A 754 0.82 -20.00 18.44
C PHE A 754 0.33 -21.06 19.43
N ASP A 755 0.85 -21.07 20.65
CA ASP A 755 0.67 -22.13 21.65
C ASP A 755 1.09 -23.52 21.15
N ASP A 756 2.12 -23.59 20.31
CA ASP A 756 2.70 -24.86 19.88
C ASP A 756 3.70 -25.37 20.92
N ASN A 757 3.20 -26.21 21.82
CA ASN A 757 3.99 -26.82 22.90
C ASN A 757 5.16 -27.66 22.39
N ALA A 758 5.01 -28.35 21.26
CA ALA A 758 6.04 -29.22 20.73
C ALA A 758 7.21 -28.39 20.19
N LEU A 759 6.91 -27.41 19.33
CA LEU A 759 7.91 -26.49 18.81
C LEU A 759 8.57 -25.68 19.92
N ARG A 760 7.79 -25.17 20.88
CA ARG A 760 8.31 -24.43 22.05
C ARG A 760 9.27 -25.29 22.86
N THR A 761 8.90 -26.53 23.18
CA THR A 761 9.76 -27.45 23.94
C THR A 761 11.04 -27.78 23.18
N GLU A 762 10.94 -28.04 21.88
CA GLU A 762 12.11 -28.28 21.03
C GLU A 762 13.08 -27.09 21.06
N MET A 763 12.57 -25.88 20.85
CA MET A 763 13.40 -24.67 20.81
C MET A 763 13.99 -24.33 22.19
N VAL A 764 13.23 -24.50 23.29
CA VAL A 764 13.75 -24.36 24.66
C VAL A 764 14.91 -25.32 24.90
N ASN A 765 14.77 -26.58 24.47
CA ASN A 765 15.86 -27.55 24.61
C ASN A 765 17.10 -27.16 23.79
N ARG A 766 16.93 -26.56 22.61
CA ARG A 766 18.04 -25.99 21.84
C ARG A 766 18.70 -24.80 22.55
N VAL A 767 17.94 -23.93 23.21
CA VAL A 767 18.49 -22.82 24.01
C VAL A 767 19.30 -23.35 25.21
N LYS A 768 18.85 -24.40 25.88
CA LYS A 768 19.61 -25.04 26.97
C LYS A 768 20.98 -25.55 26.51
N LYS A 769 21.12 -25.98 25.25
CA LYS A 769 22.41 -26.44 24.69
C LYS A 769 23.47 -25.35 24.64
N TYR A 770 23.11 -24.06 24.72
CA TYR A 770 24.11 -23.03 24.88
C TYR A 770 24.92 -23.22 26.16
N PHE A 771 24.37 -23.83 27.21
CA PHE A 771 25.02 -23.89 28.53
C PHE A 771 25.68 -25.24 28.84
N ILE A 772 25.66 -26.22 27.92
CA ILE A 772 26.23 -27.56 28.17
C ILE A 772 27.72 -27.66 27.81
N ASN A 773 28.17 -26.88 26.84
CA ASN A 773 29.58 -26.77 26.45
C ASN A 773 30.16 -25.48 27.02
N ASN A 774 31.48 -25.41 27.17
CA ASN A 774 32.16 -24.15 27.44
C ASN A 774 31.88 -23.19 26.28
N TRP A 775 31.51 -21.94 26.59
CA TRP A 775 31.40 -20.88 25.60
C TRP A 775 32.80 -20.56 25.08
N ARG A 776 33.22 -21.34 24.09
CA ARG A 776 34.46 -21.21 23.36
C ARG A 776 34.13 -21.53 21.92
N TYR A 777 34.33 -20.59 21.01
CA TYR A 777 34.36 -20.95 19.60
C TYR A 777 35.75 -21.36 19.15
N SER A 778 35.76 -22.44 18.36
CA SER A 778 36.92 -23.21 17.90
C SER A 778 37.74 -22.49 16.81
N TYR A 779 39.02 -22.27 17.13
CA TYR A 779 40.24 -22.32 16.31
C TYR A 779 40.31 -21.63 14.92
N LYS A 780 41.07 -20.54 14.84
CA LYS A 780 42.50 -20.57 14.40
C LYS A 780 43.26 -19.41 15.04
N ASN A 781 44.24 -19.76 15.88
CA ASN A 781 45.26 -18.85 16.42
C ASN A 781 45.96 -18.09 15.30
N TYR A 782 46.32 -16.81 15.48
CA TYR A 782 47.68 -16.28 15.24
C TYR A 782 47.84 -14.89 15.91
N GLY A 783 48.62 -14.84 16.98
CA GLY A 783 49.28 -13.61 17.42
C GLY A 783 50.68 -13.50 16.80
N PRO A 784 51.34 -12.33 16.82
CA PRO A 784 52.71 -12.19 16.32
C PRO A 784 53.65 -13.16 17.06
N GLY A 785 54.37 -14.00 16.33
CA GLY A 785 55.34 -14.96 16.90
C GLY A 785 54.75 -16.28 17.42
N GLY A 786 53.48 -16.62 17.14
CA GLY A 786 52.97 -17.98 17.38
C GLY A 786 52.78 -18.40 18.84
N LYS A 787 52.83 -17.47 19.81
CA LYS A 787 52.55 -17.77 21.22
C LYS A 787 51.04 -17.67 21.52
N LYS A 788 50.54 -18.66 22.26
CA LYS A 788 49.16 -18.74 22.78
C LYS A 788 48.92 -17.58 23.77
N VAL A 789 47.92 -16.74 23.51
CA VAL A 789 47.42 -15.74 24.49
C VAL A 789 45.96 -16.09 24.78
N ALA A 790 45.59 -16.15 26.05
CA ALA A 790 44.31 -16.68 26.50
C ALA A 790 43.19 -15.62 26.41
N VAL A 791 42.10 -15.95 25.71
CA VAL A 791 40.78 -15.34 25.94
C VAL A 791 40.14 -16.09 27.11
N VAL A 792 39.86 -15.40 28.22
CA VAL A 792 39.16 -15.92 29.41
C VAL A 792 38.56 -14.72 30.16
N ASN A 793 37.34 -14.71 30.72
CA ASN A 793 36.35 -15.74 30.97
C ASN A 793 34.97 -15.24 30.47
N GLY A 794 34.36 -15.91 29.50
CA GLY A 794 32.99 -15.65 29.05
C GLY A 794 32.80 -14.91 27.74
N ASP A 795 33.57 -15.25 26.71
CA ASP A 795 33.45 -14.62 25.39
C ASP A 795 32.72 -15.51 24.37
N ILE A 796 31.73 -14.91 23.68
CA ILE A 796 31.21 -15.43 22.41
C ILE A 796 31.89 -14.62 21.29
N ASP A 797 33.14 -14.96 20.96
CA ASP A 797 33.85 -14.38 19.81
C ASP A 797 33.39 -15.07 18.51
N ARG A 798 33.14 -14.26 17.46
CA ARG A 798 32.58 -14.71 16.17
C ARG A 798 33.45 -14.33 14.96
N ILE A 799 34.75 -14.17 15.18
CA ILE A 799 35.72 -13.84 14.13
C ILE A 799 36.01 -15.08 13.27
N LYS A 800 35.80 -14.94 11.95
CA LYS A 800 36.11 -16.01 10.98
C LYS A 800 37.54 -15.96 10.42
N ASN A 801 38.19 -14.79 10.44
CA ASN A 801 39.59 -14.57 10.02
C ASN A 801 40.09 -13.14 10.35
N ASP A 802 41.40 -12.96 10.29
CA ASP A 802 42.18 -11.77 10.68
C ASP A 802 41.77 -10.47 9.96
N SER A 803 41.08 -10.56 8.81
CA SER A 803 40.58 -9.40 8.04
C SER A 803 39.16 -8.97 8.40
N LYS A 804 38.50 -9.63 9.37
CA LYS A 804 37.09 -9.42 9.73
C LYS A 804 36.83 -9.09 11.20
N VAL A 805 37.83 -8.62 11.92
CA VAL A 805 37.78 -8.31 13.37
C VAL A 805 36.66 -7.33 13.72
N ILE A 806 36.48 -6.27 12.93
CA ILE A 806 35.40 -5.28 13.08
C ILE A 806 34.01 -5.93 12.94
N GLN A 807 33.89 -7.01 12.15
CA GLN A 807 32.64 -7.76 12.02
C GLN A 807 32.39 -8.68 13.21
N GLY A 808 33.44 -9.09 13.96
CA GLY A 808 33.33 -9.93 15.15
C GLY A 808 32.46 -9.31 16.24
N ILE A 809 32.80 -8.09 16.68
CA ILE A 809 32.02 -7.34 17.69
C ILE A 809 30.56 -7.16 17.25
N MET A 810 30.33 -6.85 15.98
CA MET A 810 28.98 -6.71 15.41
C MET A 810 28.19 -8.02 15.48
N TYR A 811 28.79 -9.14 15.08
CA TYR A 811 28.11 -10.44 15.11
C TYR A 811 27.89 -10.96 16.54
N THR A 812 28.79 -10.66 17.48
CA THR A 812 28.60 -10.93 18.91
C THR A 812 27.39 -10.17 19.44
N GLY A 813 27.27 -8.88 19.13
CA GLY A 813 26.09 -8.08 19.47
C GLY A 813 24.82 -8.64 18.85
N TYR A 814 24.82 -8.87 17.53
CA TYR A 814 23.66 -9.40 16.81
C TYR A 814 23.15 -10.74 17.37
N GLY A 815 24.08 -11.65 17.66
CA GLY A 815 23.75 -12.96 18.20
C GLY A 815 23.23 -12.88 19.63
N THR A 816 23.92 -12.12 20.48
CA THR A 816 23.51 -11.90 21.88
C THR A 816 22.13 -11.24 21.97
N SER A 817 21.76 -10.32 21.05
CA SER A 817 20.41 -9.76 20.98
C SER A 817 19.34 -10.83 20.71
N SER A 818 19.68 -11.91 20.01
CA SER A 818 18.77 -13.05 19.78
C SER A 818 18.72 -13.94 21.02
N MET A 819 19.86 -14.16 21.68
CA MET A 819 19.97 -14.98 22.89
C MET A 819 19.15 -14.42 24.05
N VAL A 820 19.29 -13.13 24.37
CA VAL A 820 18.53 -12.52 25.48
C VAL A 820 17.02 -12.61 25.27
N GLN A 821 16.55 -12.50 24.02
CA GLN A 821 15.13 -12.65 23.69
C GLN A 821 14.68 -14.11 23.83
N MET A 822 15.51 -15.07 23.38
CA MET A 822 15.23 -16.49 23.60
C MET A 822 15.16 -16.86 25.07
N MET A 823 16.09 -16.33 25.89
CA MET A 823 16.13 -16.59 27.33
C MET A 823 14.88 -16.04 28.03
N GLU A 824 14.41 -14.88 27.60
CA GLU A 824 13.19 -14.30 28.15
C GLU A 824 11.93 -15.08 27.75
N MET A 825 11.84 -15.50 26.49
CA MET A 825 10.78 -16.43 26.05
C MET A 825 10.85 -17.78 26.77
N CYS A 826 12.05 -18.31 27.06
CA CYS A 826 12.20 -19.52 27.87
C CYS A 826 11.65 -19.30 29.28
N ARG A 827 11.92 -18.15 29.90
CA ARG A 827 11.40 -17.82 31.23
C ARG A 827 9.88 -17.76 31.24
N TYR A 828 9.27 -17.14 30.23
CA TYR A 828 7.81 -17.14 30.05
C TYR A 828 7.24 -18.53 29.80
N ALA A 829 8.03 -19.41 29.16
CA ALA A 829 7.72 -20.83 29.00
C ALA A 829 8.01 -21.68 30.26
N GLY A 830 8.35 -21.06 31.40
CA GLY A 830 8.59 -21.74 32.67
C GLY A 830 10.00 -22.27 32.89
N VAL A 831 10.96 -21.94 32.02
CA VAL A 831 12.36 -22.37 32.12
C VAL A 831 13.28 -21.16 32.25
N ASN A 832 13.76 -20.90 33.46
CA ASN A 832 14.61 -19.75 33.75
C ASN A 832 16.09 -19.99 33.42
N VAL A 833 16.43 -19.95 32.13
CA VAL A 833 17.81 -20.11 31.63
C VAL A 833 18.73 -18.92 31.95
N TRP A 834 18.21 -17.80 32.46
CA TRP A 834 19.04 -16.67 32.95
C TRP A 834 19.95 -17.04 34.12
N THR A 835 19.60 -18.11 34.84
CA THR A 835 20.40 -18.62 35.97
C THR A 835 21.46 -19.63 35.54
N TYR A 836 21.43 -20.08 34.29
CA TYR A 836 22.28 -21.17 33.83
C TYR A 836 23.72 -20.68 33.66
N LYS A 837 24.66 -21.60 33.90
CA LYS A 837 26.09 -21.41 33.74
C LYS A 837 26.65 -22.54 32.89
N THR A 838 27.68 -22.23 32.12
CA THR A 838 28.53 -23.24 31.47
C THR A 838 29.33 -24.04 32.51
N PRO A 839 29.97 -25.16 32.14
CA PRO A 839 30.86 -25.90 33.04
C PRO A 839 32.00 -25.05 33.64
N ASP A 840 32.53 -24.07 32.88
CA ASP A 840 33.52 -23.09 33.36
C ASP A 840 32.93 -22.00 34.29
N GLY A 841 31.65 -22.11 34.67
CA GLY A 841 30.97 -21.18 35.59
C GLY A 841 30.51 -19.87 34.95
N ILE A 842 30.63 -19.75 33.62
CA ILE A 842 30.31 -18.53 32.87
C ILE A 842 28.81 -18.43 32.60
N ASN A 843 28.24 -17.21 32.69
CA ASN A 843 26.89 -16.88 32.19
C ASN A 843 26.91 -15.67 31.23
N LEU A 844 25.72 -15.27 30.73
CA LEU A 844 25.61 -14.21 29.72
C LEU A 844 25.95 -12.82 30.28
N GLN A 845 25.99 -12.63 31.60
CA GLN A 845 26.41 -11.38 32.20
C GLN A 845 27.82 -11.01 31.74
N GLN A 846 28.76 -11.95 31.85
CA GLN A 846 30.17 -11.72 31.49
C GLN A 846 30.33 -11.38 30.02
N VAL A 847 29.62 -12.08 29.12
CA VAL A 847 29.60 -11.80 27.67
C VAL A 847 29.10 -10.38 27.41
N ILE A 848 27.98 -9.99 28.03
CA ILE A 848 27.33 -8.70 27.79
C ILE A 848 28.17 -7.55 28.32
N GLU A 849 28.74 -7.70 29.51
CA GLU A 849 29.65 -6.71 30.09
C GLU A 849 30.92 -6.57 29.24
N GLN A 850 31.48 -7.67 28.74
CA GLN A 850 32.66 -7.63 27.88
C GLN A 850 32.35 -6.98 26.53
N TRP A 851 31.21 -7.33 25.92
CA TRP A 851 30.76 -6.68 24.69
C TRP A 851 30.50 -5.18 24.89
N TRP A 852 29.91 -4.78 26.02
CA TRP A 852 29.77 -3.36 26.39
C TRP A 852 31.13 -2.68 26.53
N ARG A 853 32.12 -3.31 27.15
CA ARG A 853 33.48 -2.75 27.28
C ARG A 853 34.15 -2.56 25.91
N TRP A 854 34.08 -3.55 25.03
CA TRP A 854 34.59 -3.42 23.65
C TRP A 854 33.85 -2.35 22.86
N ASN A 855 32.52 -2.41 22.84
CA ASN A 855 31.68 -1.54 22.02
C ASN A 855 31.63 -0.10 22.56
N TRP A 856 31.74 0.13 23.86
CA TRP A 856 31.51 1.45 24.46
C TRP A 856 32.68 2.02 25.25
N LYS A 857 33.41 1.20 26.00
CA LYS A 857 34.61 1.65 26.72
C LYS A 857 35.85 1.74 25.83
N ASN A 858 35.75 1.22 24.60
CA ASN A 858 36.88 1.13 23.68
C ASN A 858 38.03 0.32 24.28
N GLU A 859 37.71 -0.62 25.17
CA GLU A 859 38.72 -1.52 25.70
C GLU A 859 39.33 -2.34 24.59
N GLU A 860 40.63 -2.60 24.72
CA GLU A 860 41.40 -3.24 23.68
C GLU A 860 40.87 -4.65 23.42
N PHE A 861 40.40 -4.87 22.19
CA PHE A 861 40.15 -6.21 21.69
C PHE A 861 41.51 -6.83 21.35
N ASN A 862 42.16 -7.48 22.33
CA ASN A 862 43.58 -7.88 22.43
C ASN A 862 44.22 -8.58 21.22
N HIS A 863 43.48 -8.87 20.15
CA HIS A 863 43.98 -9.60 18.99
C HIS A 863 44.45 -8.74 17.81
N TYR A 864 44.13 -7.43 17.70
CA TYR A 864 44.48 -6.65 16.49
C TYR A 864 44.75 -5.15 16.71
N LYS A 865 45.99 -4.81 17.10
CA LYS A 865 46.48 -3.40 17.17
C LYS A 865 46.60 -2.70 15.81
N SER A 866 46.73 -3.43 14.71
CA SER A 866 47.16 -2.86 13.41
C SER A 866 46.03 -2.33 12.50
N GLN A 867 44.74 -2.58 12.82
CA GLN A 867 43.59 -2.13 11.99
C GLN A 867 42.66 -1.11 12.68
N GLN A 868 43.06 -0.58 13.85
CA GLN A 868 42.24 0.40 14.59
C GLN A 868 42.16 1.79 13.91
N ALA A 869 42.86 2.02 12.80
CA ALA A 869 42.86 3.31 12.10
C ALA A 869 41.73 3.42 11.04
N SER A 870 41.08 4.59 11.03
CA SER A 870 40.10 5.14 10.07
C SER A 870 38.73 4.46 9.87
N GLY A 871 38.57 3.15 10.10
CA GLY A 871 37.30 2.44 9.88
C GLY A 871 36.42 2.17 11.13
N TYR A 872 37.03 2.19 12.32
CA TYR A 872 36.41 1.74 13.57
C TYR A 872 35.27 2.65 14.05
N ASP A 873 35.46 3.97 14.02
CA ASP A 873 34.44 4.97 14.42
C ASP A 873 33.22 5.02 13.48
N LEU A 874 33.43 4.79 12.18
CA LEU A 874 32.34 4.69 11.19
C LEU A 874 31.52 3.41 11.35
N PHE A 875 32.07 2.37 11.97
CA PHE A 875 31.38 1.11 12.25
C PHE A 875 30.61 1.17 13.57
N ARG A 876 31.19 1.81 14.61
CA ARG A 876 30.51 2.11 15.89
C ARG A 876 29.17 2.84 15.71
N LYS A 877 29.12 3.76 14.73
CA LYS A 877 27.90 4.51 14.34
C LYS A 877 26.82 3.67 13.63
N ARG A 878 27.10 2.40 13.26
CA ARG A 878 26.22 1.54 12.43
C ARG A 878 25.64 0.32 13.15
N VAL A 879 25.95 0.10 14.44
CA VAL A 879 25.58 -1.13 15.14
C VAL A 879 24.87 -0.81 16.47
N ASN A 880 23.55 -0.61 16.43
CA ASN A 880 22.72 -0.48 17.62
C ASN A 880 22.05 -1.83 17.97
N HIS A 881 22.69 -2.61 18.85
CA HIS A 881 22.20 -3.87 19.45
C HIS A 881 21.99 -3.72 20.97
N ASP A 882 21.78 -2.49 21.44
CA ASP A 882 21.84 -2.12 22.84
C ASP A 882 20.61 -2.60 23.64
N ASN A 883 19.55 -3.17 23.01
CA ASN A 883 18.44 -3.78 23.77
C ASN A 883 18.90 -4.86 24.77
N ILE A 884 20.01 -5.53 24.46
CA ILE A 884 20.65 -6.50 25.35
C ILE A 884 20.83 -5.91 26.75
N PHE A 885 21.13 -4.61 26.84
CA PHE A 885 21.46 -3.96 28.11
C PHE A 885 20.27 -3.80 29.05
N GLU A 886 19.06 -3.60 28.51
CA GLU A 886 17.86 -3.53 29.36
C GLU A 886 17.56 -4.88 29.99
N LEU A 887 17.61 -5.95 29.18
CA LEU A 887 17.39 -7.31 29.68
C LEU A 887 18.51 -7.71 30.66
N ALA A 888 19.77 -7.42 30.35
CA ALA A 888 20.88 -7.68 31.25
C ALA A 888 20.73 -6.96 32.59
N ASN A 889 20.38 -5.67 32.57
CA ASN A 889 20.19 -4.88 33.79
C ASN A 889 19.05 -5.40 34.67
N ASN A 890 18.04 -6.04 34.08
CA ASN A 890 16.94 -6.64 34.84
C ASN A 890 17.31 -7.98 35.48
N HIS A 891 18.10 -8.81 34.79
CA HIS A 891 18.37 -10.18 35.21
C HIS A 891 19.70 -10.36 35.94
N TYR A 892 20.65 -9.44 35.76
CA TYR A 892 21.99 -9.54 36.31
C TYR A 892 22.35 -8.32 37.15
N ASN A 893 23.30 -8.52 38.07
CA ASN A 893 23.84 -7.44 38.87
C ASN A 893 24.96 -6.71 38.09
N MET A 894 24.54 -5.87 37.14
CA MET A 894 25.47 -5.08 36.31
C MET A 894 26.19 -4.01 37.13
N SER A 895 27.41 -3.66 36.70
CA SER A 895 28.25 -2.63 37.36
C SER A 895 27.56 -1.26 37.43
N ALA A 896 27.95 -0.44 38.42
CA ALA A 896 27.41 0.92 38.57
C ALA A 896 27.69 1.80 37.34
N GLU A 897 28.85 1.60 36.71
CA GLU A 897 29.22 2.29 35.48
C GLU A 897 28.31 1.89 34.31
N PHE A 898 28.05 0.59 34.13
CA PHE A 898 27.12 0.10 33.13
C PHE A 898 25.71 0.69 33.33
N LYS A 899 25.21 0.71 34.57
CA LYS A 899 23.90 1.27 34.92
C LYS A 899 23.81 2.76 34.61
N THR A 900 24.88 3.50 34.92
CA THR A 900 24.98 4.94 34.60
C THR A 900 24.97 5.16 33.09
N TYR A 901 25.75 4.38 32.36
CA TYR A 901 25.79 4.41 30.89
C TYR A 901 24.41 4.13 30.28
N LEU A 902 23.73 3.09 30.76
CA LEU A 902 22.41 2.68 30.30
C LEU A 902 21.37 3.79 30.52
N LYS A 903 21.31 4.32 31.75
CA LYS A 903 20.37 5.39 32.12
C LYS A 903 20.51 6.63 31.23
N ALA A 904 21.73 7.01 30.86
CA ALA A 904 22.00 8.19 30.03
C ALA A 904 21.56 8.05 28.56
N ARG A 905 21.32 6.82 28.07
CA ARG A 905 21.00 6.53 26.66
C ARG A 905 19.57 6.04 26.43
N ARG A 906 18.75 5.99 27.48
CA ARG A 906 17.35 5.61 27.35
C ARG A 906 16.53 6.74 26.67
N PRO A 907 15.57 6.41 25.80
CA PRO A 907 15.23 5.06 25.34
C PRO A 907 16.23 4.53 24.33
N ILE A 908 16.59 3.26 24.45
CA ILE A 908 17.47 2.59 23.50
C ILE A 908 16.69 2.36 22.19
N VAL A 909 17.30 2.73 21.06
CA VAL A 909 16.76 2.52 19.72
C VAL A 909 17.68 1.58 18.95
N ASN A 910 17.15 0.50 18.38
CA ASN A 910 17.94 -0.49 17.64
C ASN A 910 17.75 -0.40 16.13
N ASP A 911 18.78 -0.85 15.40
CA ASP A 911 18.75 -1.03 13.94
C ASP A 911 18.49 -2.50 13.55
N SER A 912 18.00 -3.34 14.46
CA SER A 912 17.72 -4.76 14.25
C SER A 912 16.36 -5.14 14.84
N PRO A 913 15.51 -5.89 14.11
CA PRO A 913 14.09 -6.10 14.44
C PRO A 913 13.89 -7.18 15.51
N ARG A 914 14.65 -7.13 16.61
CA ARG A 914 14.43 -7.96 17.80
C ARG A 914 13.35 -7.27 18.64
N ASP A 915 13.69 -6.83 19.85
CA ASP A 915 12.83 -5.91 20.59
C ASP A 915 13.36 -4.48 20.45
N GLU A 916 12.76 -3.70 19.54
CA GLU A 916 13.06 -2.27 19.33
C GLU A 916 12.58 -1.40 20.51
N TYR A 917 11.72 -1.95 21.39
CA TYR A 917 11.09 -1.22 22.49
C TYR A 917 11.52 -1.76 23.86
N ALA A 918 12.72 -2.34 23.96
CA ALA A 918 13.23 -2.96 25.18
C ALA A 918 13.26 -2.02 26.41
N THR A 919 13.53 -0.72 26.24
CA THR A 919 13.44 0.22 27.37
C THR A 919 12.02 0.32 27.92
N LEU A 920 11.00 0.22 27.06
CA LEU A 920 9.60 0.22 27.49
C LEU A 920 9.25 -1.11 28.18
N THR A 921 9.58 -2.23 27.55
CA THR A 921 9.18 -3.58 27.98
C THR A 921 10.02 -4.13 29.13
N LYS A 922 11.17 -3.51 29.44
CA LYS A 922 12.13 -4.02 30.44
C LYS A 922 12.77 -2.93 31.33
N GLY A 923 12.90 -1.67 30.92
CA GLY A 923 13.73 -0.70 31.65
C GLY A 923 13.40 -0.51 33.14
N ASP A 924 14.35 -0.81 34.02
CA ASP A 924 14.18 -0.74 35.49
C ASP A 924 12.96 -1.54 36.00
N MET A 925 12.63 -2.65 35.34
CA MET A 925 11.57 -3.54 35.79
C MET A 925 12.17 -4.85 36.30
N PRO A 926 12.00 -5.18 37.59
CA PRO A 926 12.40 -6.50 38.06
C PRO A 926 11.56 -7.57 37.33
N PRO A 927 12.15 -8.71 36.93
CA PRO A 927 11.42 -9.79 36.28
C PRO A 927 10.23 -10.27 37.14
N GLN A 928 9.03 -10.35 36.56
CA GLN A 928 7.77 -10.72 37.26
C GLN A 928 7.23 -12.11 36.88
#